data_AF-A0A8U0NSN7-F1
#
_entry.id   AF-A0A8U0NSN7-F1
#
_cell.length_a   1.000
_cell.length_b   1.000
_cell.length_c   1.000
_cell.angle_alpha   90.00
_cell.angle_beta   90.00
_cell.angle_gamma   90.00
#
_symmetry.space_group_name_H-M   'P 1'
#
loop_
_entity.id
_entity.type
_entity.pdbx_description
1 polymer ?
#
loop_
_entity_poly.entity_id
_entity_poly.type
_entity_poly.pdbx_seq_one_letter_code
_entity_poly.pdbx_strand_id
1 'polypeptide(L)'
;MENFILYEEIGRGSNTVVYKGRRKGTINFVAILCTDKNKRPEITNWVRLTHEIKHKNIVTFHEWYETSNHLWLVVELCTGGSLEMVIAQDENLPEDVVREFGVDLITGLYHLHQFGILFCDLSPGKILLEGPGTLKFSNFCLAKVEGENLDEFFALVAAEEGGGDSGENVLKKTVKSRAKGSLTYTAPEILRGADFSITSDLWSLGCLLYEMFSGKPPFFSETFSELVEKIFYEDPLPPIPKDPSLPKASSDFINLLDGLLQKDPQKRLTWAGLLQHSFWKDAFTRKDQESSIEDSNISRKVMELSGTQDRKEFLKPPSRQAKGEKSGQRLSHSFRLENPAELRPKSTVGGQPNESMFLLSTRPTPRTSTAVGLSPGEDRTQHSPQKTSPSTKNTSGHLSQQDLESQMKELIYMDSDLVVTPIIDNPKIMKQPPIKFDPKILHLPALSVDKLIFLKDQDWNDFLQQVCSQIDSTEKSTGASRAKLNLLCYLCVVAGHRDVATRLLHSPLFQLLIQHLRIAPNWDIRAKVARAIGLLASHTTELQENTPVTEAITVLTELIRENFRNSKLKQCLLPTLGELIYLVATQEEKKKNPRECWTVPLAAYTVLMRCLREGEERIVNHMAAKIIENVCTTFSAQAQGFITGEVGPVLWYLFKHSTVDSLRITAISALCRITRHSPTAFQNVIEKVGLNSVINSLASAICKVQQYMLTLFTAMLSCGIHLQRLIQEKDFVSTIIRLLDSPSTSIRAKAFLILLYILIHNREMLLLGCQARLVMYIERDSRKTTPGKEQESSNEYLSRCLDLLIHHIVQELPRILGDILNALANVSGRKHPSTVQAKQLKLCLPLMPIVLHLVTSQVFRPQVVTEEFLFSYGTILSHIKSVDSGETNIDGAIGLMASEEFIKITLSAFEAIIQYPILLKNYCSTVVDYILPPLISLVQSQNVEWRLFSLRLLSETTSLLVNQEVGEDKKEANVDFDSNLLALIRDVLLPQYEHILTEPDPVPAYALKLLVAMTEHNPTFTRENEVPEGIGD
;
A
#
# COMPACT_ATOMS: atom_id res chain seq x y z
N MET A 1 8.85 8.44 -5.63
CA MET A 1 7.52 7.82 -5.39
C MET A 1 6.57 8.66 -4.54
N GLU A 2 7.03 9.42 -3.55
CA GLU A 2 6.13 10.14 -2.60
C GLU A 2 5.13 11.11 -3.27
N ASN A 3 5.46 11.61 -4.47
CA ASN A 3 4.62 12.47 -5.31
C ASN A 3 3.39 11.77 -5.93
N PHE A 4 3.20 10.47 -5.73
CA PHE A 4 2.13 9.69 -6.36
C PHE A 4 1.23 9.00 -5.33
N ILE A 5 -0.03 8.80 -5.72
CA ILE A 5 -0.99 7.91 -5.07
C ILE A 5 -1.10 6.67 -5.95
N LEU A 6 -1.04 5.48 -5.36
CA LEU A 6 -1.28 4.21 -6.04
C LEU A 6 -2.71 3.74 -5.75
N TYR A 7 -3.35 3.13 -6.75
CA TYR A 7 -4.70 2.57 -6.68
C TYR A 7 -4.65 1.06 -6.99
N GLU A 8 -5.56 0.54 -7.82
CA GLU A 8 -5.62 -0.86 -8.21
C GLU A 8 -4.39 -1.34 -9.00
N GLU A 9 -4.10 -2.63 -8.87
CA GLU A 9 -3.23 -3.38 -9.79
C GLU A 9 -3.97 -3.57 -11.12
N ILE A 10 -3.37 -3.12 -12.21
CA ILE A 10 -3.95 -3.17 -13.58
C ILE A 10 -3.24 -4.18 -14.49
N GLY A 11 -2.07 -4.70 -14.08
CA GLY A 11 -1.34 -5.71 -14.84
C GLY A 11 -0.18 -6.31 -14.03
N ARG A 12 0.27 -7.49 -14.44
CA ARG A 12 1.35 -8.24 -13.77
C ARG A 12 2.14 -9.06 -14.79
N GLY A 13 3.46 -9.03 -14.66
CA GLY A 13 4.38 -9.91 -15.38
C GLY A 13 5.34 -10.61 -14.42
N SER A 14 6.29 -11.38 -14.95
CA SER A 14 7.41 -11.91 -14.17
C SER A 14 8.14 -10.77 -13.47
N ASN A 15 8.22 -10.79 -12.14
CA ASN A 15 8.92 -9.85 -11.28
C ASN A 15 8.57 -8.35 -11.50
N THR A 16 7.38 -8.06 -12.02
CA THR A 16 6.89 -6.70 -12.29
C THR A 16 5.38 -6.61 -12.06
N VAL A 17 4.92 -5.59 -11.33
CA VAL A 17 3.49 -5.32 -11.07
C VAL A 17 3.17 -3.89 -11.50
N VAL A 18 2.08 -3.71 -12.25
CA VAL A 18 1.65 -2.42 -12.78
C VAL A 18 0.44 -1.94 -12.00
N TYR A 19 0.56 -0.76 -11.40
CA TYR A 19 -0.50 -0.09 -10.67
C TYR A 19 -1.03 1.10 -11.47
N LYS A 20 -2.32 1.38 -11.33
CA LYS A 20 -2.85 2.70 -11.65
C LYS A 20 -2.38 3.69 -10.58
N GLY A 21 -2.02 4.89 -10.99
CA GLY A 21 -1.60 5.96 -10.09
C GLY A 21 -2.17 7.33 -10.46
N ARG A 22 -2.04 8.30 -9.55
CA ARG A 22 -2.32 9.73 -9.76
C ARG A 22 -1.16 10.55 -9.21
N ARG A 23 -0.68 11.57 -9.93
CA ARG A 23 0.29 12.54 -9.40
C ARG A 23 -0.42 13.46 -8.39
N LYS A 24 0.07 13.52 -7.15
CA LYS A 24 -0.51 14.35 -6.07
C LYS A 24 -0.58 15.82 -6.49
N GLY A 25 -1.61 16.53 -6.03
CA GLY A 25 -1.90 17.90 -6.45
C GLY A 25 -2.41 18.05 -7.90
N THR A 26 -2.64 16.95 -8.62
CA THR A 26 -3.18 16.96 -10.00
C THR A 26 -4.28 15.93 -10.17
N ILE A 27 -5.03 16.00 -11.27
CA ILE A 27 -5.97 14.96 -11.72
C ILE A 27 -5.32 13.97 -12.71
N ASN A 28 -4.00 14.08 -12.93
CA ASN A 28 -3.30 13.33 -13.96
C ASN A 28 -3.06 11.89 -13.49
N PHE A 29 -3.76 10.94 -14.13
CA PHE A 29 -3.57 9.51 -13.92
C PHE A 29 -2.40 8.97 -14.75
N VAL A 30 -1.72 7.96 -14.22
CA VAL A 30 -0.48 7.38 -14.75
C VAL A 30 -0.47 5.86 -14.52
N ALA A 31 0.31 5.12 -15.29
CA ALA A 31 0.68 3.74 -14.98
C ALA A 31 2.02 3.75 -14.21
N ILE A 32 2.09 2.97 -13.13
CA ILE A 32 3.25 2.87 -12.24
C ILE A 32 3.70 1.41 -12.21
N LEU A 33 4.79 1.12 -12.92
CA LEU A 33 5.42 -0.19 -12.95
C LEU A 33 6.37 -0.30 -11.75
N CYS A 34 6.06 -1.19 -10.80
CA CYS A 34 6.96 -1.62 -9.74
C CYS A 34 7.70 -2.88 -10.18
N THR A 35 9.03 -2.92 -10.07
CA THR A 35 9.82 -4.08 -10.48
C THR A 35 11.03 -4.31 -9.58
N ASP A 36 11.48 -5.56 -9.49
CA ASP A 36 12.72 -5.93 -8.82
C ASP A 36 13.93 -5.15 -9.37
N LYS A 37 14.90 -4.81 -8.52
CA LYS A 37 16.18 -4.21 -8.96
C LYS A 37 16.98 -5.08 -9.93
N ASN A 38 16.77 -6.40 -9.92
CA ASN A 38 17.41 -7.32 -10.86
C ASN A 38 17.04 -7.03 -12.34
N LYS A 39 16.06 -6.16 -12.62
CA LYS A 39 15.72 -5.61 -13.94
C LYS A 39 16.24 -4.20 -14.23
N ARG A 40 17.26 -3.70 -13.51
CA ARG A 40 17.86 -2.38 -13.82
C ARG A 40 18.27 -2.24 -15.30
N PRO A 41 18.97 -3.21 -15.93
CA PRO A 41 19.34 -3.12 -17.34
C PRO A 41 18.15 -2.86 -18.27
N GLU A 42 17.07 -3.62 -18.09
CA GLU A 42 15.86 -3.56 -18.90
C GLU A 42 15.09 -2.24 -18.70
N ILE A 43 15.04 -1.72 -17.47
CA ILE A 43 14.37 -0.44 -17.17
C ILE A 43 15.20 0.76 -17.63
N THR A 44 16.51 0.79 -17.38
CA THR A 44 17.39 1.86 -17.88
C THR A 44 17.38 1.91 -19.41
N ASN A 45 17.28 0.77 -20.08
CA ASN A 45 17.12 0.69 -21.53
C ASN A 45 15.80 1.32 -22.03
N TRP A 46 14.67 1.04 -21.36
CA TRP A 46 13.40 1.69 -21.67
C TRP A 46 13.51 3.21 -21.47
N VAL A 47 14.02 3.67 -20.33
CA VAL A 47 14.12 5.10 -19.99
C VAL A 47 14.98 5.85 -21.01
N ARG A 48 16.22 5.40 -21.30
CA ARG A 48 17.10 6.11 -22.23
C ARG A 48 16.48 6.29 -23.62
N LEU A 49 15.77 5.27 -24.12
CA LEU A 49 15.17 5.26 -25.45
C LEU A 49 13.87 6.08 -25.55
N THR A 50 13.21 6.40 -24.43
CA THR A 50 11.86 7.01 -24.46
C THR A 50 11.74 8.35 -23.73
N HIS A 51 12.72 8.75 -22.92
CA HIS A 51 12.57 9.92 -22.04
C HIS A 51 12.33 11.26 -22.76
N GLU A 52 12.84 11.42 -24.00
CA GLU A 52 12.57 12.60 -24.85
C GLU A 52 11.38 12.39 -25.82
N ILE A 53 10.89 11.16 -25.98
CA ILE A 53 9.88 10.84 -27.00
C ILE A 53 8.48 11.25 -26.56
N LYS A 54 7.81 12.04 -27.40
CA LYS A 54 6.39 12.40 -27.28
C LYS A 54 5.71 12.17 -28.62
N HIS A 55 4.91 11.13 -28.72
CA HIS A 55 4.22 10.76 -29.96
C HIS A 55 2.92 10.03 -29.65
N LYS A 56 1.83 10.30 -30.39
CA LYS A 56 0.48 9.78 -30.07
C LYS A 56 0.41 8.25 -29.96
N ASN A 57 1.27 7.53 -30.68
CA ASN A 57 1.35 6.07 -30.68
C ASN A 57 2.51 5.49 -29.85
N ILE A 58 3.10 6.24 -28.94
CA ILE A 58 4.16 5.75 -28.05
C ILE A 58 3.79 6.11 -26.62
N VAL A 59 3.84 5.14 -25.71
CA VAL A 59 3.51 5.37 -24.29
C VAL A 59 4.50 6.36 -23.68
N THR A 60 3.99 7.52 -23.27
CA THR A 60 4.79 8.67 -22.83
C THR A 60 5.49 8.36 -21.51
N PHE A 61 6.81 8.56 -21.47
CA PHE A 61 7.58 8.54 -20.22
C PHE A 61 7.27 9.75 -19.34
N HIS A 62 7.28 9.58 -18.02
CA HIS A 62 7.12 10.69 -17.08
C HIS A 62 8.29 10.79 -16.10
N GLU A 63 8.46 9.81 -15.23
CA GLU A 63 9.46 9.83 -14.15
C GLU A 63 9.88 8.40 -13.78
N TRP A 64 11.05 8.25 -13.13
CA TRP A 64 11.43 6.98 -12.53
C TRP A 64 12.19 7.20 -11.20
N TYR A 65 12.09 6.19 -10.34
CA TYR A 65 12.55 6.24 -8.96
C TYR A 65 13.14 4.90 -8.53
N GLU A 66 13.98 4.96 -7.50
CA GLU A 66 14.50 3.79 -6.82
C GLU A 66 14.16 3.85 -5.32
N THR A 67 13.72 2.73 -4.77
CA THR A 67 13.58 2.55 -3.32
C THR A 67 14.55 1.46 -2.83
N SER A 68 14.48 1.06 -1.57
CA SER A 68 15.38 0.03 -1.02
C SER A 68 15.35 -1.28 -1.82
N ASN A 69 14.17 -1.74 -2.26
CA ASN A 69 13.96 -3.08 -2.80
C ASN A 69 13.49 -3.10 -4.27
N HIS A 70 13.00 -1.98 -4.81
CA HIS A 70 12.35 -1.94 -6.13
C HIS A 70 12.77 -0.71 -6.95
N LEU A 71 12.74 -0.88 -8.28
CA LEU A 71 12.70 0.21 -9.24
C LEU A 71 11.25 0.53 -9.60
N TRP A 72 10.97 1.80 -9.89
CA TRP A 72 9.65 2.30 -10.22
C TRP A 72 9.70 3.14 -11.47
N LEU A 73 8.96 2.74 -12.50
CA LEU A 73 8.84 3.44 -13.77
C LEU A 73 7.43 4.00 -13.91
N VAL A 74 7.30 5.32 -14.07
CA VAL A 74 6.04 6.04 -14.19
C VAL A 74 5.86 6.51 -15.64
N VAL A 75 4.76 6.07 -16.25
CA VAL A 75 4.41 6.32 -17.65
C VAL A 75 2.92 6.65 -17.78
N GLU A 76 2.51 7.00 -18.99
CA GLU A 76 1.12 7.24 -19.38
C GLU A 76 0.17 6.04 -19.11
N LEU A 77 -1.10 6.31 -18.79
CA LEU A 77 -2.11 5.28 -18.48
C LEU A 77 -2.99 4.96 -19.69
N CYS A 78 -2.67 3.88 -20.40
CA CYS A 78 -3.56 3.32 -21.43
C CYS A 78 -4.67 2.46 -20.77
N THR A 79 -5.93 2.88 -20.89
CA THR A 79 -7.06 2.24 -20.17
C THR A 79 -7.79 1.14 -20.95
N GLY A 80 -7.51 0.95 -22.24
CA GLY A 80 -8.19 -0.03 -23.10
C GLY A 80 -7.63 -1.46 -23.03
N GLY A 81 -6.60 -1.71 -22.22
CA GLY A 81 -5.92 -2.99 -22.14
C GLY A 81 -4.86 -3.19 -23.24
N SER A 82 -4.42 -4.43 -23.46
CA SER A 82 -3.48 -4.80 -24.53
C SER A 82 -4.21 -5.23 -25.80
N LEU A 83 -3.54 -5.09 -26.95
CA LEU A 83 -4.04 -5.60 -28.23
C LEU A 83 -4.23 -7.14 -28.20
N GLU A 84 -3.38 -7.85 -27.45
CA GLU A 84 -3.56 -9.28 -27.12
C GLU A 84 -4.94 -9.56 -26.48
N MET A 85 -5.33 -8.75 -25.49
CA MET A 85 -6.60 -8.90 -24.78
C MET A 85 -7.81 -8.54 -25.65
N VAL A 86 -7.64 -7.71 -26.69
CA VAL A 86 -8.67 -7.39 -27.69
C VAL A 86 -8.84 -8.56 -28.67
N ILE A 87 -7.76 -9.04 -29.29
CA ILE A 87 -7.77 -10.19 -30.23
C ILE A 87 -8.31 -11.46 -29.55
N ALA A 88 -8.02 -11.64 -28.26
CA ALA A 88 -8.55 -12.76 -27.46
C ALA A 88 -10.03 -12.62 -27.05
N GLN A 89 -10.63 -11.42 -27.14
CA GLN A 89 -12.05 -11.18 -26.82
C GLN A 89 -12.94 -11.23 -28.06
N ASP A 90 -12.54 -10.55 -29.13
CA ASP A 90 -13.31 -10.46 -30.38
C ASP A 90 -13.09 -11.67 -31.31
N GLU A 91 -12.17 -12.57 -30.91
CA GLU A 91 -11.64 -13.72 -31.63
C GLU A 91 -10.90 -13.41 -32.95
N ASN A 92 -11.32 -12.39 -33.70
CA ASN A 92 -10.72 -11.82 -34.91
C ASN A 92 -11.27 -10.40 -35.16
N LEU A 93 -10.47 -9.50 -35.75
CA LEU A 93 -10.87 -8.11 -36.03
C LEU A 93 -11.30 -7.90 -37.50
N PRO A 94 -12.36 -7.13 -37.79
CA PRO A 94 -12.77 -6.78 -39.15
C PRO A 94 -11.69 -6.01 -39.91
N GLU A 95 -11.59 -6.18 -41.23
CA GLU A 95 -10.51 -5.60 -42.04
C GLU A 95 -10.34 -4.08 -41.87
N ASP A 96 -11.42 -3.31 -41.82
CA ASP A 96 -11.32 -1.86 -41.63
C ASP A 96 -10.84 -1.45 -40.22
N VAL A 97 -11.08 -2.28 -39.18
CA VAL A 97 -10.47 -2.08 -37.84
C VAL A 97 -8.99 -2.44 -37.88
N VAL A 98 -8.61 -3.53 -38.58
CA VAL A 98 -7.21 -3.88 -38.82
C VAL A 98 -6.47 -2.80 -39.61
N ARG A 99 -7.17 -2.11 -40.52
CA ARG A 99 -6.67 -0.94 -41.27
C ARG A 99 -6.44 0.26 -40.36
N GLU A 100 -7.41 0.61 -39.51
CA GLU A 100 -7.31 1.75 -38.58
C GLU A 100 -6.22 1.54 -37.53
N PHE A 101 -6.20 0.37 -36.88
CA PHE A 101 -5.14 -0.04 -35.95
C PHE A 101 -3.78 -0.16 -36.64
N GLY A 102 -3.74 -0.66 -37.88
CA GLY A 102 -2.53 -0.73 -38.69
C GLY A 102 -1.93 0.64 -39.01
N VAL A 103 -2.76 1.67 -39.21
CA VAL A 103 -2.30 3.06 -39.40
C VAL A 103 -1.59 3.58 -38.14
N ASP A 104 -2.12 3.31 -36.95
CA ASP A 104 -1.48 3.70 -35.68
C ASP A 104 -0.16 2.96 -35.42
N LEU A 105 -0.13 1.64 -35.66
CA LEU A 105 1.09 0.82 -35.57
C LEU A 105 2.18 1.34 -36.51
N ILE A 106 1.83 1.63 -37.76
CA ILE A 106 2.75 2.19 -38.76
C ILE A 106 3.24 3.57 -38.34
N THR A 107 2.35 4.46 -37.87
CA THR A 107 2.72 5.82 -37.48
C THR A 107 3.70 5.79 -36.29
N GLY A 108 3.48 4.92 -35.30
CA GLY A 108 4.39 4.73 -34.17
C GLY A 108 5.73 4.10 -34.57
N LEU A 109 5.73 3.03 -35.36
CA LEU A 109 6.95 2.32 -35.76
C LEU A 109 7.82 3.16 -36.71
N TYR A 110 7.21 3.91 -37.63
CA TYR A 110 7.93 4.81 -38.52
C TYR A 110 8.66 5.91 -37.73
N HIS A 111 8.00 6.50 -36.73
CA HIS A 111 8.61 7.46 -35.81
C HIS A 111 9.83 6.86 -35.09
N LEU A 112 9.72 5.64 -34.54
CA LEU A 112 10.85 4.96 -33.89
C LEU A 112 12.05 4.76 -34.85
N HIS A 113 11.79 4.28 -36.07
CA HIS A 113 12.84 4.09 -37.08
C HIS A 113 13.45 5.40 -37.59
N GLN A 114 12.71 6.52 -37.59
CA GLN A 114 13.27 7.85 -37.89
C GLN A 114 14.30 8.30 -36.83
N PHE A 115 14.10 7.95 -35.55
CA PHE A 115 15.08 8.15 -34.48
C PHE A 115 16.15 7.05 -34.42
N GLY A 116 16.15 6.09 -35.35
CA GLY A 116 17.10 4.98 -35.39
C GLY A 116 16.88 3.91 -34.31
N ILE A 117 15.70 3.88 -33.68
CA ILE A 117 15.33 2.94 -32.62
C ILE A 117 14.56 1.76 -33.24
N LEU A 118 15.06 0.55 -33.03
CA LEU A 118 14.42 -0.71 -33.38
C LEU A 118 13.62 -1.21 -32.16
N PHE A 119 12.41 -1.73 -32.38
CA PHE A 119 11.54 -2.23 -31.30
C PHE A 119 11.84 -3.69 -30.93
N CYS A 120 12.30 -4.51 -31.90
CA CYS A 120 12.86 -5.86 -31.76
C CYS A 120 11.95 -6.96 -31.18
N ASP A 121 10.84 -6.62 -30.53
CA ASP A 121 9.92 -7.56 -29.89
C ASP A 121 8.46 -7.13 -30.05
N LEU A 122 8.08 -6.84 -31.30
CA LEU A 122 6.72 -6.41 -31.66
C LEU A 122 5.75 -7.58 -31.57
N SER A 123 4.83 -7.49 -30.61
CA SER A 123 3.85 -8.53 -30.27
C SER A 123 2.58 -7.91 -29.64
N PRO A 124 1.41 -8.57 -29.69
CA PRO A 124 0.14 -8.00 -29.22
C PRO A 124 0.14 -7.59 -27.73
N GLY A 125 0.91 -8.29 -26.88
CA GLY A 125 1.04 -7.98 -25.45
C GLY A 125 1.88 -6.74 -25.14
N LYS A 126 2.54 -6.15 -26.15
CA LYS A 126 3.42 -4.96 -26.04
C LYS A 126 2.85 -3.71 -26.74
N ILE A 127 1.60 -3.80 -27.17
CA ILE A 127 0.80 -2.68 -27.68
C ILE A 127 -0.41 -2.51 -26.75
N LEU A 128 -0.65 -1.29 -26.27
CA LEU A 128 -1.82 -0.94 -25.44
C LEU A 128 -2.79 -0.04 -26.20
N LEU A 129 -4.06 -0.07 -25.79
CA LEU A 129 -5.11 0.83 -26.28
C LEU A 129 -5.33 2.00 -25.32
N GLU A 130 -5.34 3.22 -25.84
CA GLU A 130 -5.97 4.38 -25.18
C GLU A 130 -7.38 4.60 -25.74
N GLY A 131 -8.33 4.84 -24.82
CA GLY A 131 -9.72 5.10 -25.17
C GLY A 131 -10.34 3.96 -26.01
N PRO A 132 -11.18 4.29 -27.00
CA PRO A 132 -11.87 3.31 -27.83
C PRO A 132 -11.05 2.82 -29.05
N GLY A 133 -9.79 3.24 -29.26
CA GLY A 133 -9.07 2.79 -30.46
C GLY A 133 -7.65 3.28 -30.77
N THR A 134 -7.00 4.13 -29.95
CA THR A 134 -5.63 4.58 -30.27
C THR A 134 -4.59 3.59 -29.75
N LEU A 135 -3.80 2.99 -30.65
CA LEU A 135 -2.75 2.02 -30.27
C LEU A 135 -1.43 2.71 -29.92
N LYS A 136 -0.77 2.23 -28.86
CA LYS A 136 0.53 2.74 -28.39
C LYS A 136 1.54 1.63 -28.11
N PHE A 137 2.77 1.79 -28.62
CA PHE A 137 3.92 0.95 -28.27
C PHE A 137 4.29 1.15 -26.80
N SER A 138 4.34 0.06 -26.02
CA SER A 138 4.23 0.15 -24.55
C SER A 138 5.31 -0.59 -23.75
N ASN A 139 6.37 -1.12 -24.38
CA ASN A 139 7.41 -1.88 -23.68
C ASN A 139 8.75 -1.85 -24.44
N PHE A 140 9.66 -0.97 -24.02
CA PHE A 140 10.95 -0.75 -24.67
C PHE A 140 12.11 -1.49 -23.99
N CYS A 141 11.85 -2.47 -23.10
CA CYS A 141 12.89 -3.21 -22.40
C CYS A 141 13.92 -3.88 -23.33
N LEU A 142 13.48 -4.35 -24.51
CA LEU A 142 14.30 -5.04 -25.52
C LEU A 142 14.50 -4.24 -26.81
N ALA A 143 13.99 -3.00 -26.86
CA ALA A 143 14.28 -2.09 -27.96
C ALA A 143 15.77 -1.66 -27.92
N LYS A 144 16.33 -1.21 -29.03
CA LYS A 144 17.74 -0.77 -29.11
C LYS A 144 17.97 0.21 -30.26
N VAL A 145 19.15 0.81 -30.31
CA VAL A 145 19.58 1.61 -31.48
C VAL A 145 20.04 0.68 -32.62
N GLU A 146 19.80 1.08 -33.87
CA GLU A 146 20.33 0.41 -35.07
C GLU A 146 21.85 0.21 -34.97
N GLY A 147 22.30 -1.05 -35.01
CA GLY A 147 23.72 -1.43 -34.88
C GLY A 147 24.27 -1.54 -33.44
N GLU A 148 23.44 -1.43 -32.40
CA GLU A 148 23.88 -1.51 -31.00
C GLU A 148 23.89 -2.94 -30.44
N ASN A 149 24.90 -3.29 -29.62
CA ASN A 149 24.90 -4.57 -28.89
C ASN A 149 24.20 -4.43 -27.53
N LEU A 150 22.96 -4.94 -27.45
CA LEU A 150 22.15 -4.86 -26.22
C LEU A 150 22.69 -5.76 -25.08
N ASP A 151 23.37 -6.88 -25.39
CA ASP A 151 24.03 -7.71 -24.36
C ASP A 151 25.16 -6.94 -23.66
N GLU A 152 25.93 -6.13 -24.40
CA GLU A 152 26.99 -5.28 -23.84
C GLU A 152 26.40 -4.16 -22.98
N PHE A 153 25.36 -3.48 -23.45
CA PHE A 153 24.66 -2.46 -22.65
C PHE A 153 24.10 -3.05 -21.34
N PHE A 154 23.49 -4.24 -21.40
CA PHE A 154 22.99 -4.91 -20.19
C PHE A 154 24.10 -5.34 -19.23
N ALA A 155 25.24 -5.79 -19.74
CA ALA A 155 26.41 -6.12 -18.91
C ALA A 155 27.00 -4.88 -18.22
N LEU A 156 27.07 -3.74 -18.90
CA LEU A 156 27.54 -2.47 -18.33
C LEU A 156 26.63 -1.98 -17.19
N VAL A 157 25.31 -1.92 -17.41
CA VAL A 157 24.36 -1.48 -16.37
C VAL A 157 24.32 -2.44 -15.17
N ALA A 158 24.59 -3.73 -15.38
CA ALA A 158 24.67 -4.70 -14.28
C ALA A 158 25.99 -4.62 -13.48
N ALA A 159 27.05 -4.04 -14.04
CA ALA A 159 28.36 -3.98 -13.39
C ALA A 159 28.46 -2.87 -12.32
N GLU A 160 27.76 -1.75 -12.47
CA GLU A 160 27.87 -0.60 -11.53
C GLU A 160 27.44 -0.89 -10.09
N GLU A 161 26.65 -1.93 -9.84
CA GLU A 161 26.20 -2.33 -8.49
C GLU A 161 27.06 -3.45 -7.86
N GLY A 162 27.98 -4.05 -8.63
CA GLY A 162 28.68 -5.29 -8.30
C GLY A 162 29.90 -5.14 -7.37
N GLY A 163 29.69 -4.68 -6.14
CA GLY A 163 30.73 -4.57 -5.11
C GLY A 163 31.24 -5.89 -4.53
N GLY A 164 31.68 -6.85 -5.36
CA GLY A 164 32.25 -8.13 -4.90
C GLY A 164 32.65 -9.09 -6.03
N ASP A 165 33.80 -9.74 -5.88
CA ASP A 165 34.35 -10.72 -6.83
C ASP A 165 33.39 -11.91 -7.05
N SER A 166 32.90 -12.08 -8.27
CA SER A 166 31.84 -13.06 -8.61
C SER A 166 31.82 -13.49 -10.09
N GLY A 167 32.97 -13.94 -10.59
CA GLY A 167 33.06 -14.90 -11.72
C GLY A 167 32.41 -14.50 -13.06
N GLU A 168 33.15 -13.77 -13.90
CA GLU A 168 32.73 -13.26 -15.23
C GLU A 168 31.94 -14.23 -16.12
N ASN A 169 32.28 -15.54 -16.06
CA ASN A 169 31.72 -16.56 -16.95
C ASN A 169 30.25 -16.92 -16.63
N VAL A 170 29.73 -16.59 -15.45
CA VAL A 170 28.30 -16.77 -15.14
C VAL A 170 27.49 -15.62 -15.73
N LEU A 171 27.91 -14.37 -15.48
CA LEU A 171 27.21 -13.15 -15.90
C LEU A 171 26.99 -13.12 -17.43
N LYS A 172 28.03 -13.42 -18.21
CA LYS A 172 28.00 -13.49 -19.69
C LYS A 172 27.02 -14.55 -20.23
N LYS A 173 26.70 -15.60 -19.45
CA LYS A 173 25.73 -16.65 -19.82
C LYS A 173 24.29 -16.25 -19.46
N THR A 174 24.09 -15.55 -18.35
CA THR A 174 22.77 -15.07 -17.90
C THR A 174 22.25 -13.92 -18.76
N VAL A 175 23.12 -12.97 -19.16
CA VAL A 175 22.72 -11.81 -19.99
C VAL A 175 22.17 -12.25 -21.35
N LYS A 176 22.85 -13.19 -22.04
CA LYS A 176 22.38 -13.79 -23.32
C LYS A 176 21.04 -14.54 -23.27
N SER A 177 20.48 -14.74 -22.08
CA SER A 177 19.13 -15.29 -21.90
C SER A 177 18.06 -14.21 -21.65
N ARG A 178 18.44 -12.97 -21.35
CA ARG A 178 17.53 -11.84 -21.08
C ARG A 178 17.13 -11.09 -22.35
N ALA A 179 18.03 -10.95 -23.32
CA ALA A 179 17.81 -10.21 -24.55
C ALA A 179 16.92 -10.93 -25.60
N LYS A 180 16.08 -11.89 -25.19
CA LYS A 180 15.24 -12.70 -26.09
C LYS A 180 13.76 -12.39 -25.92
N GLY A 181 13.18 -11.81 -26.98
CA GLY A 181 11.75 -11.53 -27.10
C GLY A 181 10.91 -12.73 -27.56
N SER A 182 9.71 -12.45 -28.06
CA SER A 182 8.74 -13.45 -28.50
C SER A 182 9.11 -14.06 -29.86
N LEU A 183 9.55 -15.31 -29.82
CA LEU A 183 10.07 -16.06 -30.97
C LEU A 183 9.04 -16.26 -32.11
N THR A 184 7.74 -16.16 -31.81
CA THR A 184 6.62 -16.28 -32.75
C THR A 184 6.58 -15.16 -33.80
N TYR A 185 7.10 -13.98 -33.47
CA TYR A 185 7.08 -12.79 -34.35
C TYR A 185 8.46 -12.48 -34.96
N THR A 186 9.48 -13.30 -34.64
CA THR A 186 10.87 -13.09 -35.05
C THR A 186 11.08 -13.40 -36.54
N ALA A 187 11.82 -12.53 -37.23
CA ALA A 187 12.07 -12.66 -38.66
C ALA A 187 13.10 -13.77 -39.00
N PRO A 188 13.02 -14.40 -40.20
CA PRO A 188 13.88 -15.53 -40.58
C PRO A 188 15.39 -15.22 -40.53
N GLU A 189 15.81 -14.01 -40.88
CA GLU A 189 17.20 -13.60 -40.79
C GLU A 189 17.73 -13.57 -39.34
N ILE A 190 16.89 -13.20 -38.36
CA ILE A 190 17.25 -13.13 -36.94
C ILE A 190 17.41 -14.54 -36.35
N LEU A 191 16.52 -15.47 -36.73
CA LEU A 191 16.64 -16.89 -36.36
C LEU A 191 17.87 -17.56 -36.99
N ARG A 192 18.41 -17.00 -38.10
CA ARG A 192 19.69 -17.41 -38.71
C ARG A 192 20.91 -16.72 -38.07
N GLY A 193 20.72 -15.88 -37.06
CA GLY A 193 21.79 -15.18 -36.34
C GLY A 193 22.22 -13.84 -36.92
N ALA A 194 21.44 -13.24 -37.84
CA ALA A 194 21.60 -11.84 -38.18
C ALA A 194 21.10 -10.94 -37.04
N ASP A 195 21.57 -9.69 -37.01
CA ASP A 195 21.11 -8.70 -36.03
C ASP A 195 19.80 -8.03 -36.46
N PHE A 196 19.06 -7.48 -35.48
CA PHE A 196 17.81 -6.77 -35.71
C PHE A 196 18.00 -5.56 -36.63
N SER A 197 16.99 -5.33 -37.47
CA SER A 197 16.98 -4.31 -38.52
C SER A 197 15.59 -3.70 -38.68
N ILE A 198 15.52 -2.56 -39.37
CA ILE A 198 14.24 -1.95 -39.79
C ILE A 198 13.36 -2.98 -40.53
N THR A 199 13.95 -3.83 -41.37
CA THR A 199 13.25 -4.89 -42.10
C THR A 199 12.73 -6.03 -41.22
N SER A 200 13.38 -6.35 -40.08
CA SER A 200 12.86 -7.40 -39.18
C SER A 200 11.64 -6.93 -38.39
N ASP A 201 11.62 -5.67 -37.95
CA ASP A 201 10.44 -5.09 -37.30
C ASP A 201 9.23 -5.02 -38.27
N LEU A 202 9.47 -4.78 -39.56
CA LEU A 202 8.42 -4.82 -40.60
C LEU A 202 7.86 -6.24 -40.84
N TRP A 203 8.67 -7.29 -40.68
CA TRP A 203 8.17 -8.67 -40.66
C TRP A 203 7.26 -8.92 -39.44
N SER A 204 7.68 -8.49 -38.25
CA SER A 204 6.88 -8.64 -37.03
C SER A 204 5.56 -7.85 -37.10
N LEU A 205 5.54 -6.69 -37.76
CA LEU A 205 4.32 -5.95 -38.11
C LEU A 205 3.41 -6.76 -39.05
N GLY A 206 3.96 -7.44 -40.05
CA GLY A 206 3.21 -8.38 -40.90
C GLY A 206 2.56 -9.51 -40.09
N CYS A 207 3.30 -10.13 -39.17
CA CYS A 207 2.75 -11.15 -38.27
C CYS A 207 1.63 -10.61 -37.37
N LEU A 208 1.78 -9.39 -36.85
CA LEU A 208 0.78 -8.75 -35.99
C LEU A 208 -0.51 -8.40 -36.75
N LEU A 209 -0.41 -7.83 -37.96
CA LEU A 209 -1.57 -7.55 -38.82
C LEU A 209 -2.31 -8.84 -39.22
N TYR A 210 -1.57 -9.89 -39.56
CA TYR A 210 -2.12 -11.22 -39.85
C TYR A 210 -2.92 -11.77 -38.66
N GLU A 211 -2.37 -11.66 -37.45
CA GLU A 211 -3.01 -12.15 -36.22
C GLU A 211 -4.24 -11.34 -35.84
N MET A 212 -4.19 -10.01 -36.00
CA MET A 212 -5.36 -9.15 -35.77
C MET A 212 -6.56 -9.60 -36.61
N PHE A 213 -6.37 -9.95 -37.89
CA PHE A 213 -7.45 -10.39 -38.77
C PHE A 213 -7.88 -11.86 -38.59
N SER A 214 -6.94 -12.77 -38.33
CA SER A 214 -7.21 -14.23 -38.27
C SER A 214 -7.34 -14.81 -36.85
N GLY A 215 -7.03 -14.02 -35.83
CA GLY A 215 -7.07 -14.42 -34.43
C GLY A 215 -5.93 -15.33 -33.97
N LYS A 216 -4.89 -15.51 -34.79
CA LYS A 216 -3.73 -16.38 -34.53
C LYS A 216 -2.51 -15.91 -35.34
N PRO A 217 -1.27 -16.09 -34.86
CA PRO A 217 -0.09 -15.73 -35.63
C PRO A 217 0.04 -16.60 -36.90
N PRO A 218 0.75 -16.13 -37.95
CA PRO A 218 0.90 -16.88 -39.20
C PRO A 218 1.69 -18.18 -39.04
N PHE A 219 2.62 -18.22 -38.08
CA PHE A 219 3.44 -19.40 -37.76
C PHE A 219 3.24 -19.77 -36.29
N PHE A 220 2.90 -21.03 -36.02
CA PHE A 220 2.73 -21.54 -34.66
C PHE A 220 3.08 -23.03 -34.55
N SER A 221 3.72 -23.40 -33.44
CA SER A 221 3.89 -24.77 -32.96
C SER A 221 4.11 -24.75 -31.44
N GLU A 222 3.81 -25.86 -30.77
CA GLU A 222 4.18 -26.14 -29.38
C GLU A 222 5.70 -26.38 -29.21
N THR A 223 6.44 -26.67 -30.29
CA THR A 223 7.89 -26.93 -30.26
C THR A 223 8.68 -25.85 -30.99
N PHE A 224 9.81 -25.44 -30.41
CA PHE A 224 10.67 -24.41 -30.99
C PHE A 224 11.26 -24.83 -32.35
N SER A 225 11.67 -26.09 -32.50
CA SER A 225 12.25 -26.58 -33.76
C SER A 225 11.26 -26.49 -34.93
N GLU A 226 10.03 -26.96 -34.74
CA GLU A 226 8.99 -26.89 -35.77
C GLU A 226 8.57 -25.44 -36.06
N LEU A 227 8.49 -24.57 -35.05
CA LEU A 227 8.24 -23.14 -35.25
C LEU A 227 9.31 -22.49 -36.14
N VAL A 228 10.59 -22.82 -35.92
CA VAL A 228 11.71 -22.35 -36.75
C VAL A 228 11.65 -22.92 -38.17
N GLU A 229 11.34 -24.22 -38.33
CA GLU A 229 11.15 -24.84 -39.64
C GLU A 229 10.00 -24.19 -40.42
N LYS A 230 8.88 -23.89 -39.76
CA LYS A 230 7.75 -23.16 -40.36
C LYS A 230 8.15 -21.77 -40.83
N ILE A 231 8.76 -20.96 -39.97
CA ILE A 231 9.23 -19.60 -40.31
C ILE A 231 10.26 -19.63 -41.45
N PHE A 232 11.07 -20.69 -41.58
CA PHE A 232 12.04 -20.85 -42.68
C PHE A 232 11.42 -21.36 -43.98
N TYR A 233 10.47 -22.30 -43.94
CA TYR A 233 10.10 -23.12 -45.10
C TYR A 233 8.60 -23.13 -45.43
N GLU A 234 7.69 -23.01 -44.46
CA GLU A 234 6.24 -22.93 -44.72
C GLU A 234 5.87 -21.50 -45.16
N ASP A 235 5.14 -21.34 -46.28
CA ASP A 235 4.61 -20.04 -46.69
C ASP A 235 3.25 -19.81 -46.00
N PRO A 236 2.96 -18.60 -45.49
CA PRO A 236 1.76 -18.37 -44.71
C PRO A 236 0.52 -18.56 -45.58
N LEU A 237 -0.43 -19.38 -45.12
CA LEU A 237 -1.76 -19.46 -45.71
C LEU A 237 -2.43 -18.08 -45.69
N PRO A 238 -3.30 -17.72 -46.65
CA PRO A 238 -4.04 -16.46 -46.58
C PRO A 238 -4.85 -16.39 -45.26
N PRO A 239 -4.90 -15.24 -44.58
CA PRO A 239 -5.49 -15.14 -43.26
C PRO A 239 -7.01 -15.39 -43.32
N ILE A 240 -7.46 -16.41 -42.60
CA ILE A 240 -8.86 -16.82 -42.51
C ILE A 240 -9.35 -16.54 -41.06
N PRO A 241 -10.46 -15.80 -40.88
CA PRO A 241 -11.08 -15.60 -39.56
C PRO A 241 -11.48 -16.91 -38.89
N LYS A 242 -11.62 -16.94 -37.56
CA LYS A 242 -12.06 -18.14 -36.82
C LYS A 242 -13.51 -18.49 -37.11
N ASP A 243 -14.37 -17.49 -37.30
CA ASP A 243 -15.73 -17.67 -37.77
C ASP A 243 -15.76 -17.71 -39.32
N PRO A 244 -16.06 -18.85 -39.96
CA PRO A 244 -16.09 -18.98 -41.42
C PRO A 244 -17.29 -18.29 -42.09
N SER A 245 -18.19 -17.65 -41.32
CA SER A 245 -19.27 -16.82 -41.85
C SER A 245 -18.86 -15.35 -42.10
N LEU A 246 -17.68 -14.94 -41.61
CA LEU A 246 -17.16 -13.58 -41.79
C LEU A 246 -16.53 -13.36 -43.18
N PRO A 247 -16.42 -12.09 -43.64
CA PRO A 247 -15.76 -11.76 -44.90
C PRO A 247 -14.30 -12.25 -44.93
N LYS A 248 -13.87 -12.75 -46.10
CA LYS A 248 -12.45 -13.04 -46.36
C LYS A 248 -11.66 -11.75 -46.55
N ALA A 249 -10.36 -11.81 -46.27
CA ALA A 249 -9.41 -10.75 -46.56
C ALA A 249 -9.49 -10.27 -48.02
N SER A 250 -9.40 -8.96 -48.23
CA SER A 250 -9.28 -8.35 -49.56
C SER A 250 -7.94 -8.70 -50.22
N SER A 251 -7.90 -8.59 -51.55
CA SER A 251 -6.66 -8.76 -52.32
C SER A 251 -5.58 -7.74 -51.91
N ASP A 252 -5.96 -6.53 -51.53
CA ASP A 252 -5.04 -5.51 -51.02
C ASP A 252 -4.45 -5.90 -49.66
N PHE A 253 -5.25 -6.48 -48.76
CA PHE A 253 -4.75 -6.94 -47.46
C PHE A 253 -3.83 -8.17 -47.59
N ILE A 254 -4.18 -9.12 -48.46
CA ILE A 254 -3.33 -10.27 -48.77
C ILE A 254 -2.00 -9.81 -49.38
N ASN A 255 -2.02 -8.91 -50.38
CA ASN A 255 -0.80 -8.45 -51.04
C ASN A 255 0.12 -7.63 -50.10
N LEU A 256 -0.44 -6.87 -49.15
CA LEU A 256 0.31 -6.23 -48.08
C LEU A 256 1.06 -7.26 -47.22
N LEU A 257 0.38 -8.33 -46.82
CA LEU A 257 0.96 -9.40 -46.01
C LEU A 257 2.00 -10.21 -46.79
N ASP A 258 1.75 -10.52 -48.07
CA ASP A 258 2.71 -11.15 -48.97
C ASP A 258 4.02 -10.32 -49.07
N GLY A 259 3.90 -8.99 -49.07
CA GLY A 259 5.04 -8.07 -49.08
C GLY A 259 5.81 -8.01 -47.74
N LEU A 260 5.11 -7.98 -46.61
CA LEU A 260 5.73 -7.92 -45.27
C LEU A 260 6.31 -9.26 -44.82
N LEU A 261 5.70 -10.39 -45.22
CA LEU A 261 6.10 -11.75 -44.84
C LEU A 261 7.05 -12.40 -45.86
N GLN A 262 7.80 -11.61 -46.62
CA GLN A 262 8.91 -12.12 -47.43
C GLN A 262 10.05 -12.64 -46.55
N LYS A 263 10.43 -13.91 -46.74
CA LYS A 263 11.51 -14.60 -46.00
C LYS A 263 12.92 -14.09 -46.33
N ASP A 264 13.04 -13.32 -47.40
CA ASP A 264 14.24 -12.61 -47.83
C ASP A 264 14.06 -11.12 -47.51
N PRO A 265 14.82 -10.55 -46.55
CA PRO A 265 14.65 -9.15 -46.15
C PRO A 265 14.98 -8.15 -47.27
N GLN A 266 15.70 -8.54 -48.32
CA GLN A 266 15.97 -7.68 -49.49
C GLN A 266 14.79 -7.62 -50.48
N LYS A 267 13.84 -8.56 -50.38
CA LYS A 267 12.59 -8.59 -51.16
C LYS A 267 11.38 -8.09 -50.38
N ARG A 268 11.53 -7.93 -49.06
CA ARG A 268 10.47 -7.49 -48.15
C ARG A 268 10.06 -6.05 -48.43
N LEU A 269 8.77 -5.77 -48.24
CA LEU A 269 8.17 -4.46 -48.50
C LEU A 269 8.89 -3.37 -47.70
N THR A 270 9.47 -2.40 -48.40
CA THR A 270 10.19 -1.28 -47.79
C THR A 270 9.23 -0.23 -47.24
N TRP A 271 9.71 0.65 -46.36
CA TRP A 271 8.92 1.77 -45.83
C TRP A 271 8.22 2.63 -46.89
N ALA A 272 8.87 2.86 -48.04
CA ALA A 272 8.26 3.61 -49.14
C ALA A 272 7.08 2.85 -49.78
N GLY A 273 7.24 1.55 -50.03
CA GLY A 273 6.16 0.70 -50.56
C GLY A 273 5.04 0.47 -49.55
N LEU A 274 5.36 0.36 -48.26
CA LEU A 274 4.39 0.19 -47.18
C LEU A 274 3.48 1.42 -47.03
N LEU A 275 4.03 2.62 -46.99
CA LEU A 275 3.25 3.86 -46.84
C LEU A 275 2.41 4.19 -48.10
N GLN A 276 2.82 3.69 -49.26
CA GLN A 276 2.10 3.86 -50.54
C GLN A 276 1.12 2.71 -50.86
N HIS A 277 0.99 1.71 -49.98
CA HIS A 277 0.20 0.51 -50.26
C HIS A 277 -1.31 0.81 -50.37
N SER A 278 -1.97 0.24 -51.38
CA SER A 278 -3.41 0.43 -51.69
C SER A 278 -4.33 0.23 -50.48
N PHE A 279 -4.00 -0.78 -49.66
CA PHE A 279 -4.69 -1.12 -48.41
C PHE A 279 -4.93 0.08 -47.48
N TRP A 280 -4.07 1.11 -47.48
CA TRP A 280 -4.21 2.26 -46.58
C TRP A 280 -5.16 3.35 -47.07
N LYS A 281 -5.77 3.23 -48.26
CA LYS A 281 -6.81 4.15 -48.78
C LYS A 281 -6.44 5.64 -48.63
N ASP A 282 -5.21 6.01 -49.04
CA ASP A 282 -4.64 7.38 -48.95
C ASP A 282 -4.45 7.96 -47.52
N ALA A 283 -4.50 7.14 -46.45
CA ALA A 283 -4.33 7.61 -45.07
C ALA A 283 -2.97 8.32 -44.79
N PHE A 284 -1.93 7.99 -45.55
CA PHE A 284 -0.58 8.58 -45.40
C PHE A 284 -0.22 9.64 -46.45
N THR A 285 -1.02 9.80 -47.52
CA THR A 285 -0.71 10.73 -48.62
C THR A 285 -1.29 12.14 -48.41
N ARG A 286 -2.08 12.34 -47.35
CA ARG A 286 -2.73 13.62 -47.00
C ARG A 286 -2.26 14.20 -45.67
N LYS A 287 -1.05 14.79 -45.61
CA LYS A 287 -0.71 15.76 -44.54
C LYS A 287 0.47 16.68 -44.84
N ASP A 288 0.19 17.76 -45.56
CA ASP A 288 1.10 18.90 -45.76
C ASP A 288 0.43 20.27 -45.51
N GLN A 289 -0.81 20.29 -44.97
CA GLN A 289 -1.61 21.52 -44.80
C GLN A 289 -2.35 21.68 -43.46
N GLU A 290 -2.51 20.64 -42.63
CA GLU A 290 -3.35 20.70 -41.41
C GLU A 290 -2.57 20.68 -40.08
N SER A 291 -1.24 20.52 -40.10
CA SER A 291 -0.39 20.46 -38.90
C SER A 291 -0.07 21.82 -38.24
N SER A 292 -0.85 22.87 -38.54
CA SER A 292 -0.52 24.26 -38.15
C SER A 292 -1.57 24.96 -37.26
N ILE A 293 -2.66 24.29 -36.88
CA ILE A 293 -3.81 24.93 -36.22
C ILE A 293 -3.96 24.55 -34.74
N GLU A 294 -3.80 23.28 -34.34
CA GLU A 294 -4.19 22.85 -32.98
C GLU A 294 -3.17 23.22 -31.88
N ASP A 295 -1.86 23.25 -32.16
CA ASP A 295 -0.82 23.71 -31.20
C ASP A 295 -0.94 25.20 -30.83
N SER A 296 -1.75 25.99 -31.56
CA SER A 296 -1.81 27.45 -31.42
C SER A 296 -2.61 27.97 -30.20
N ASN A 297 -3.44 27.12 -29.57
CA ASN A 297 -4.42 27.57 -28.57
C ASN A 297 -4.05 27.35 -27.08
N ILE A 298 -3.01 26.56 -26.77
CA ILE A 298 -2.55 26.37 -25.37
C ILE A 298 -1.48 27.41 -24.97
N SER A 299 -0.73 27.97 -25.93
CA SER A 299 0.37 28.91 -25.66
C SER A 299 -0.08 30.33 -25.23
N ARG A 300 -1.36 30.69 -25.40
CA ARG A 300 -1.85 32.08 -25.29
C ARG A 300 -2.34 32.56 -23.91
N LYS A 301 -1.97 31.90 -22.80
CA LYS A 301 -2.42 32.34 -21.45
C LYS A 301 -1.36 32.40 -20.34
N VAL A 302 -0.06 32.29 -20.67
CA VAL A 302 1.04 32.48 -19.70
C VAL A 302 2.21 33.25 -20.32
N MET A 303 1.97 34.46 -20.84
CA MET A 303 3.03 35.48 -20.98
C MET A 303 2.48 36.92 -21.10
N GLU A 304 2.00 37.48 -20.00
CA GLU A 304 2.22 38.90 -19.72
C GLU A 304 3.38 39.03 -18.73
N LEU A 305 4.01 40.21 -18.68
CA LEU A 305 5.30 40.51 -18.05
C LEU A 305 6.52 39.94 -18.80
N SER A 306 7.11 40.77 -19.66
CA SER A 306 8.48 40.64 -20.14
C SER A 306 9.20 41.99 -20.10
N GLY A 307 10.51 41.96 -19.82
CA GLY A 307 11.38 43.12 -19.68
C GLY A 307 12.63 42.75 -18.88
N THR A 308 13.87 43.03 -19.32
CA THR A 308 14.29 43.67 -20.58
C THR A 308 15.68 43.18 -21.02
N GLN A 309 16.07 43.57 -22.24
CA GLN A 309 17.32 43.23 -22.94
C GLN A 309 18.63 43.41 -22.15
N ASP A 310 19.61 42.53 -22.40
CA ASP A 310 20.81 42.84 -23.21
C ASP A 310 21.56 41.52 -23.56
N ARG A 311 21.94 41.20 -24.82
CA ARG A 311 22.90 41.75 -25.80
C ARG A 311 24.28 41.06 -25.77
N LYS A 312 24.57 40.39 -26.90
CA LYS A 312 25.87 40.37 -27.65
C LYS A 312 27.06 39.57 -27.03
N GLU A 313 28.10 39.16 -27.79
CA GLU A 313 28.47 39.46 -29.19
C GLU A 313 29.34 38.37 -29.89
N PHE A 314 29.44 38.46 -31.22
CA PHE A 314 30.52 37.95 -32.11
C PHE A 314 30.77 36.41 -32.24
N LEU A 315 31.35 35.87 -33.33
CA LEU A 315 31.84 36.46 -34.61
C LEU A 315 31.60 35.48 -35.81
N LYS A 316 31.86 35.92 -37.06
CA LYS A 316 31.70 35.15 -38.31
C LYS A 316 33.05 34.74 -38.94
N PRO A 317 33.08 33.75 -39.88
CA PRO A 317 34.29 33.03 -40.27
C PRO A 317 34.96 33.51 -41.57
N PRO A 318 36.20 33.04 -41.87
CA PRO A 318 36.75 32.95 -43.22
C PRO A 318 36.42 31.61 -43.90
N SER A 319 36.40 31.59 -45.23
CA SER A 319 36.05 30.42 -46.06
C SER A 319 37.11 30.10 -47.10
N ARG A 320 37.22 28.82 -47.55
CA ARG A 320 37.15 28.46 -48.99
C ARG A 320 37.32 26.95 -49.28
N GLN A 321 36.39 26.43 -50.11
CA GLN A 321 36.56 25.35 -51.10
C GLN A 321 36.90 23.92 -50.56
N ALA A 322 36.51 22.82 -51.21
CA ALA A 322 35.89 22.63 -52.53
C ALA A 322 34.61 21.75 -52.47
N LYS A 323 34.14 21.24 -53.63
CA LYS A 323 32.83 20.58 -53.81
C LYS A 323 32.83 19.11 -53.36
N GLY A 324 31.69 18.66 -52.81
CA GLY A 324 31.33 17.26 -52.56
C GLY A 324 29.80 17.14 -52.47
N GLU A 325 29.25 15.97 -52.79
CA GLU A 325 27.80 15.77 -52.99
C GLU A 325 26.98 15.79 -51.69
N LYS A 326 25.71 16.22 -51.78
CA LYS A 326 24.77 16.21 -50.65
C LYS A 326 23.99 14.90 -50.58
N SER A 327 24.37 14.01 -49.68
CA SER A 327 23.41 13.12 -49.03
C SER A 327 22.76 13.83 -47.84
N GLY A 328 21.55 13.42 -47.45
CA GLY A 328 20.82 14.04 -46.33
C GLY A 328 21.44 13.70 -44.98
N GLN A 329 21.67 14.71 -44.14
CA GLN A 329 22.14 14.51 -42.77
C GLN A 329 21.01 13.89 -41.93
N ARG A 330 21.17 12.63 -41.48
CA ARG A 330 20.37 12.10 -40.36
C ARG A 330 20.61 12.98 -39.12
N LEU A 331 19.55 13.32 -38.39
CA LEU A 331 19.66 14.04 -37.12
C LEU A 331 20.23 13.11 -36.04
N SER A 332 21.53 13.23 -35.77
CA SER A 332 22.24 12.38 -34.82
C SER A 332 22.06 12.87 -33.36
N HIS A 333 20.89 12.63 -32.77
CA HIS A 333 20.81 12.54 -31.31
C HIS A 333 21.53 11.24 -30.88
N SER A 334 22.58 11.37 -30.07
CA SER A 334 23.39 10.24 -29.64
C SER A 334 22.75 9.51 -28.45
N PHE A 335 21.79 8.61 -28.72
CA PHE A 335 21.24 7.66 -27.73
C PHE A 335 22.27 6.65 -27.16
N ARG A 336 23.54 6.76 -27.61
CA ARG A 336 24.70 6.00 -27.14
C ARG A 336 25.22 6.66 -25.86
N LEU A 337 24.92 6.03 -24.73
CA LEU A 337 25.20 6.58 -23.41
C LEU A 337 26.70 6.43 -23.05
N GLU A 338 27.46 7.52 -23.11
CA GLU A 338 28.90 7.49 -22.77
C GLU A 338 29.18 7.41 -21.25
N ASN A 339 28.20 7.77 -20.43
CA ASN A 339 28.29 7.71 -18.96
C ASN A 339 26.93 7.31 -18.33
N PRO A 340 26.79 6.11 -17.73
CA PRO A 340 25.52 5.68 -17.13
C PRO A 340 25.07 6.50 -15.92
N ALA A 341 25.96 7.30 -15.31
CA ALA A 341 25.66 8.09 -14.13
C ALA A 341 24.60 9.19 -14.36
N GLU A 342 24.43 9.67 -15.60
CA GLU A 342 23.45 10.72 -15.93
C GLU A 342 22.01 10.21 -15.88
N LEU A 343 21.78 8.95 -16.27
CA LEU A 343 20.49 8.27 -16.14
C LEU A 343 20.45 7.44 -14.85
N ARG A 344 20.54 8.13 -13.70
CA ARG A 344 20.28 7.54 -12.39
C ARG A 344 18.86 7.83 -11.89
N PRO A 345 18.15 6.85 -11.33
CA PRO A 345 16.81 7.05 -10.79
C PRO A 345 16.86 7.94 -9.53
N LYS A 346 15.80 8.72 -9.31
CA LYS A 346 15.71 9.60 -8.13
C LYS A 346 15.61 8.76 -6.85
N SER A 347 16.66 8.83 -6.02
CA SER A 347 16.76 8.14 -4.73
C SER A 347 16.24 9.01 -3.57
N THR A 348 16.11 8.43 -2.37
CA THR A 348 15.50 9.08 -1.19
C THR A 348 16.42 9.05 0.05
N VAL A 349 17.74 9.20 -0.13
CA VAL A 349 18.74 9.08 0.95
C VAL A 349 19.86 10.12 0.77
N GLY A 350 20.13 10.90 1.81
CA GLY A 350 21.21 11.92 1.84
C GLY A 350 20.79 13.27 1.25
N GLY A 351 21.26 14.37 1.85
CA GLY A 351 20.92 15.72 1.42
C GLY A 351 22.08 16.71 1.60
N GLN A 352 21.97 17.85 0.92
CA GLN A 352 22.85 19.01 1.00
C GLN A 352 21.97 20.27 0.90
N PRO A 353 22.06 21.24 1.84
CA PRO A 353 21.22 22.43 1.83
C PRO A 353 21.96 23.67 1.27
N ASN A 354 21.53 24.17 0.11
CA ASN A 354 21.69 25.55 -0.37
C ASN A 354 20.90 25.72 -1.69
N GLU A 355 20.44 26.90 -2.10
CA GLU A 355 20.62 28.25 -1.54
C GLU A 355 19.27 28.86 -1.09
N SER A 356 19.33 29.92 -0.27
CA SER A 356 18.16 30.72 0.12
C SER A 356 18.21 32.11 -0.52
N MET A 357 17.27 32.44 -1.42
CA MET A 357 17.13 33.81 -1.91
C MET A 357 15.68 34.16 -2.28
N PHE A 358 14.88 34.56 -1.29
CA PHE A 358 14.51 35.97 -1.10
C PHE A 358 13.58 36.15 0.11
N LEU A 359 14.11 36.80 1.16
CA LEU A 359 13.28 37.44 2.17
C LEU A 359 12.92 38.84 1.67
N LEU A 360 11.63 39.14 1.50
CA LEU A 360 11.14 40.51 1.60
C LEU A 360 9.91 40.62 2.50
N SER A 361 10.11 41.43 3.53
CA SER A 361 9.16 41.88 4.54
C SER A 361 7.78 42.28 4.00
N THR A 362 6.73 41.91 4.74
CA THR A 362 5.87 42.93 5.38
C THR A 362 5.08 42.33 6.55
N ARG A 363 5.00 43.07 7.67
CA ARG A 363 4.11 42.78 8.81
C ARG A 363 2.79 43.57 8.67
N PRO A 364 1.71 43.18 9.38
CA PRO A 364 0.34 43.55 9.02
C PRO A 364 -0.17 44.84 9.67
N THR A 365 -1.34 45.33 9.22
CA THR A 365 -2.31 46.09 10.03
C THR A 365 -3.72 45.98 9.42
N PRO A 366 -4.82 46.14 10.19
CA PRO A 366 -6.18 45.76 9.77
C PRO A 366 -7.05 46.91 9.25
N ARG A 367 -8.17 46.58 8.58
CA ARG A 367 -9.35 47.44 8.46
C ARG A 367 -10.65 46.66 8.64
N THR A 368 -11.71 47.40 8.98
CA THR A 368 -12.87 46.93 9.76
C THR A 368 -14.17 46.84 8.94
N SER A 369 -15.21 46.29 9.59
CA SER A 369 -16.62 46.75 9.60
C SER A 369 -17.63 46.33 8.50
N THR A 370 -18.57 45.46 8.95
CA THR A 370 -20.07 45.58 8.90
C THR A 370 -20.85 45.74 7.58
N ALA A 371 -21.72 44.76 7.29
CA ALA A 371 -23.21 44.84 7.27
C ALA A 371 -23.76 43.44 6.90
N VAL A 372 -24.67 42.75 7.61
CA VAL A 372 -25.98 43.03 8.25
C VAL A 372 -27.17 43.01 7.29
N GLY A 373 -28.06 42.02 7.50
CA GLY A 373 -29.45 41.99 7.00
C GLY A 373 -29.88 40.68 6.32
N LEU A 374 -31.10 40.15 6.48
CA LEU A 374 -32.13 40.35 7.53
C LEU A 374 -33.22 39.25 7.35
N SER A 375 -33.85 38.78 8.44
CA SER A 375 -34.91 37.74 8.42
C SER A 375 -36.22 38.23 9.04
N PRO A 376 -37.37 37.66 8.60
CA PRO A 376 -38.52 37.42 9.49
C PRO A 376 -39.08 35.98 9.38
N GLY A 377 -39.74 35.37 10.38
CA GLY A 377 -39.95 35.74 11.80
C GLY A 377 -41.44 35.77 12.24
N GLU A 378 -41.89 35.23 13.38
CA GLU A 378 -41.24 34.31 14.35
C GLU A 378 -41.54 32.81 14.02
N ASP A 379 -42.17 31.90 14.79
CA ASP A 379 -42.82 31.90 16.13
C ASP A 379 -42.49 30.59 16.93
N ARG A 380 -43.06 30.43 18.13
CA ARG A 380 -42.41 29.77 19.28
C ARG A 380 -43.12 28.48 19.76
N THR A 381 -42.34 27.51 20.26
CA THR A 381 -42.23 27.26 21.72
C THR A 381 -41.11 26.27 22.11
N GLN A 382 -40.33 26.67 23.12
CA GLN A 382 -39.68 25.86 24.17
C GLN A 382 -39.30 24.38 23.88
N HIS A 383 -38.03 24.12 23.57
CA HIS A 383 -37.11 23.36 24.44
C HIS A 383 -35.65 23.56 23.97
N SER A 384 -34.66 23.46 24.87
CA SER A 384 -33.28 23.90 24.64
C SER A 384 -32.37 22.85 23.98
N PRO A 385 -31.73 23.14 22.83
CA PRO A 385 -30.72 22.26 22.23
C PRO A 385 -29.29 22.81 22.33
N GLN A 386 -28.35 21.88 22.53
CA GLN A 386 -27.00 21.81 21.94
C GLN A 386 -26.18 23.11 21.79
N LYS A 387 -25.16 23.27 22.66
CA LYS A 387 -23.97 24.06 22.33
C LYS A 387 -23.19 23.35 21.22
N THR A 388 -22.74 24.11 20.22
CA THR A 388 -21.71 23.70 19.26
C THR A 388 -20.40 23.33 19.96
N SER A 389 -19.66 22.38 19.40
CA SER A 389 -18.38 21.90 19.92
C SER A 389 -17.32 23.01 20.01
N PRO A 390 -16.75 23.28 21.20
CA PRO A 390 -15.52 24.07 21.30
C PRO A 390 -14.32 23.21 20.88
N SER A 391 -13.42 23.77 20.10
CA SER A 391 -12.11 23.15 19.83
C SER A 391 -11.33 23.02 21.15
N THR A 392 -11.12 21.79 21.62
CA THR A 392 -10.37 21.53 22.84
C THR A 392 -8.90 21.89 22.65
N LYS A 393 -8.43 22.87 23.43
CA LYS A 393 -7.00 23.09 23.65
C LYS A 393 -6.42 21.85 24.32
N ASN A 394 -5.21 21.45 23.91
CA ASN A 394 -4.45 20.43 24.64
C ASN A 394 -4.32 20.87 26.10
N THR A 395 -4.92 20.09 26.99
CA THR A 395 -4.84 20.25 28.44
C THR A 395 -4.46 18.88 28.98
N SER A 396 -3.36 18.80 29.73
CA SER A 396 -2.71 17.54 30.12
C SER A 396 -3.46 16.81 31.24
N GLY A 397 -4.66 16.29 30.92
CA GLY A 397 -5.37 15.36 31.78
C GLY A 397 -4.77 13.95 31.66
N HIS A 398 -4.57 13.27 32.80
CA HIS A 398 -4.37 11.83 32.81
C HIS A 398 -5.61 11.15 32.22
N LEU A 399 -5.47 10.43 31.11
CA LEU A 399 -6.44 9.42 30.70
C LEU A 399 -6.44 8.31 31.76
N SER A 400 -7.61 7.89 32.24
CA SER A 400 -7.66 6.70 33.09
C SER A 400 -7.41 5.45 32.26
N GLN A 401 -6.94 4.37 32.90
CA GLN A 401 -6.77 3.09 32.20
C GLN A 401 -8.10 2.59 31.60
N GLN A 402 -9.24 2.90 32.23
CA GLN A 402 -10.57 2.54 31.71
C GLN A 402 -10.93 3.32 30.44
N ASP A 403 -10.57 4.61 30.37
CA ASP A 403 -10.75 5.43 29.16
C ASP A 403 -9.89 4.89 28.01
N LEU A 404 -8.62 4.59 28.29
CA LEU A 404 -7.69 4.00 27.31
C LEU A 404 -8.21 2.65 26.79
N GLU A 405 -8.61 1.74 27.67
CA GLU A 405 -9.18 0.46 27.29
C GLU A 405 -10.50 0.59 26.49
N SER A 406 -11.29 1.65 26.73
CA SER A 406 -12.51 1.91 25.96
C SER A 406 -12.20 2.37 24.53
N GLN A 407 -11.31 3.34 24.36
CA GLN A 407 -10.89 3.87 23.05
C GLN A 407 -10.19 2.79 22.21
N MET A 408 -9.39 1.93 22.84
CA MET A 408 -8.79 0.78 22.18
C MET A 408 -9.83 -0.24 21.66
N LYS A 409 -10.96 -0.42 22.37
CA LYS A 409 -12.05 -1.33 21.97
C LYS A 409 -12.82 -0.80 20.75
N GLU A 410 -12.97 0.51 20.61
CA GLU A 410 -13.54 1.13 19.40
C GLU A 410 -12.67 0.89 18.14
N LEU A 411 -11.34 0.80 18.31
CA LEU A 411 -10.38 0.70 17.21
C LEU A 411 -10.15 -0.74 16.67
N ILE A 412 -10.82 -1.77 17.22
CA ILE A 412 -10.57 -3.18 16.88
C ILE A 412 -11.10 -3.55 15.48
N TYR A 413 -12.27 -3.01 15.10
CA TYR A 413 -13.00 -3.32 13.88
C TYR A 413 -13.23 -2.06 13.05
N MET A 414 -12.75 -2.05 11.80
CA MET A 414 -13.01 -0.97 10.84
C MET A 414 -14.09 -1.39 9.84
N ASP A 415 -14.77 -0.42 9.22
CA ASP A 415 -15.74 -0.68 8.14
C ASP A 415 -15.13 -1.52 7.00
N SER A 416 -13.84 -1.31 6.72
CA SER A 416 -13.08 -2.08 5.72
C SER A 416 -12.90 -3.57 6.05
N ASP A 417 -13.17 -3.98 7.29
CA ASP A 417 -13.24 -5.38 7.72
C ASP A 417 -14.66 -5.94 7.59
N LEU A 418 -15.67 -5.09 7.76
CA LEU A 418 -17.08 -5.47 7.82
C LEU A 418 -17.79 -5.45 6.46
N VAL A 419 -17.17 -4.88 5.41
CA VAL A 419 -17.69 -4.83 4.02
C VAL A 419 -18.41 -6.11 3.59
N VAL A 420 -19.70 -5.99 3.34
CA VAL A 420 -20.54 -7.06 2.79
C VAL A 420 -20.46 -7.03 1.25
N THR A 421 -20.51 -8.21 0.65
CA THR A 421 -20.70 -8.41 -0.80
C THR A 421 -21.70 -9.55 -1.00
N PRO A 422 -22.49 -9.58 -2.08
CA PRO A 422 -23.51 -10.62 -2.27
C PRO A 422 -22.90 -12.03 -2.28
N ILE A 423 -23.69 -13.02 -1.90
CA ILE A 423 -23.40 -14.45 -2.10
C ILE A 423 -23.87 -14.86 -3.50
N ILE A 424 -25.04 -14.37 -3.92
CA ILE A 424 -25.59 -14.60 -5.27
C ILE A 424 -24.77 -13.90 -6.35
N ASP A 425 -24.60 -14.59 -7.48
CA ASP A 425 -23.88 -14.15 -8.68
C ASP A 425 -22.46 -13.57 -8.46
N ASN A 426 -21.84 -13.89 -7.31
CA ASN A 426 -20.54 -13.34 -6.92
C ASN A 426 -19.39 -13.94 -7.77
N PRO A 427 -18.70 -13.14 -8.61
CA PRO A 427 -17.68 -13.65 -9.52
C PRO A 427 -16.39 -14.09 -8.82
N LYS A 428 -16.21 -13.78 -7.53
CA LYS A 428 -15.09 -14.28 -6.70
C LYS A 428 -15.32 -15.69 -6.16
N ILE A 429 -16.56 -16.18 -6.22
CA ILE A 429 -16.99 -17.55 -5.87
C ILE A 429 -17.15 -18.38 -7.14
N MET A 430 -17.97 -17.89 -8.08
CA MET A 430 -18.27 -18.57 -9.33
C MET A 430 -18.71 -17.55 -10.39
N LYS A 431 -17.94 -17.43 -11.48
CA LYS A 431 -18.36 -16.63 -12.64
C LYS A 431 -19.55 -17.30 -13.31
N GLN A 432 -20.70 -16.63 -13.34
CA GLN A 432 -21.87 -17.05 -14.12
C GLN A 432 -22.02 -16.18 -15.37
N PRO A 433 -22.57 -16.70 -16.48
CA PRO A 433 -22.91 -15.88 -17.64
C PRO A 433 -24.01 -14.86 -17.29
N PRO A 434 -24.01 -13.67 -17.93
CA PRO A 434 -25.06 -12.67 -17.74
C PRO A 434 -26.41 -13.21 -18.18
N ILE A 435 -27.47 -12.85 -17.45
CA ILE A 435 -28.83 -13.31 -17.77
C ILE A 435 -29.31 -12.59 -19.02
N LYS A 436 -29.72 -13.37 -20.03
CA LYS A 436 -30.41 -12.89 -21.22
C LYS A 436 -31.80 -13.51 -21.25
N PHE A 437 -32.79 -12.75 -21.71
CA PHE A 437 -34.14 -13.20 -22.05
C PHE A 437 -34.46 -12.69 -23.46
N ASP A 438 -35.38 -13.36 -24.15
CA ASP A 438 -35.87 -12.94 -25.47
C ASP A 438 -37.22 -12.21 -25.31
N PRO A 439 -37.31 -10.91 -25.60
CA PRO A 439 -38.57 -10.17 -25.57
C PRO A 439 -39.66 -10.75 -26.50
N LYS A 440 -39.29 -11.46 -27.57
CA LYS A 440 -40.24 -12.06 -28.53
C LYS A 440 -40.93 -13.32 -28.00
N ILE A 441 -40.33 -13.98 -27.00
CA ILE A 441 -40.85 -15.17 -26.31
C ILE A 441 -41.60 -14.76 -25.01
N LEU A 442 -41.57 -13.48 -24.65
CA LEU A 442 -42.25 -12.96 -23.46
C LEU A 442 -43.72 -12.66 -23.81
N HIS A 443 -44.66 -13.37 -23.19
CA HIS A 443 -46.11 -13.17 -23.41
C HIS A 443 -46.68 -11.97 -22.63
N LEU A 444 -45.84 -10.99 -22.28
CA LEU A 444 -46.20 -9.74 -21.60
C LEU A 444 -45.22 -8.63 -22.02
N PRO A 445 -45.56 -7.34 -21.83
CA PRO A 445 -44.68 -6.25 -22.21
C PRO A 445 -43.34 -6.30 -21.46
N ALA A 446 -42.22 -6.34 -22.19
CA ALA A 446 -40.87 -6.25 -21.62
C ALA A 446 -40.60 -4.82 -21.13
N LEU A 447 -41.08 -4.50 -19.93
CA LEU A 447 -40.87 -3.20 -19.29
C LEU A 447 -39.42 -3.07 -18.79
N SER A 448 -38.83 -1.88 -18.93
CA SER A 448 -37.54 -1.58 -18.29
C SER A 448 -37.75 -1.34 -16.79
N VAL A 449 -36.66 -1.45 -16.03
CA VAL A 449 -36.63 -1.14 -14.59
C VAL A 449 -37.22 0.25 -14.30
N ASP A 450 -36.85 1.26 -15.09
CA ASP A 450 -37.34 2.64 -14.94
C ASP A 450 -38.86 2.71 -15.09
N LYS A 451 -39.41 2.02 -16.10
CA LYS A 451 -40.86 1.96 -16.32
C LYS A 451 -41.58 1.26 -15.17
N LEU A 452 -41.00 0.19 -14.63
CA LEU A 452 -41.55 -0.55 -13.48
C LEU A 452 -41.59 0.28 -12.19
N ILE A 453 -40.59 1.15 -11.96
CA ILE A 453 -40.56 2.05 -10.80
C ILE A 453 -41.68 3.09 -10.87
N PHE A 454 -41.95 3.64 -12.06
CA PHE A 454 -42.98 4.67 -12.27
C PHE A 454 -44.39 4.14 -12.57
N LEU A 455 -44.64 2.82 -12.47
CA LEU A 455 -46.00 2.27 -12.55
C LEU A 455 -46.83 2.70 -11.33
N LYS A 456 -48.06 3.15 -11.59
CA LYS A 456 -49.06 3.34 -10.53
C LYS A 456 -49.53 1.99 -10.01
N ASP A 457 -50.12 1.98 -8.83
CA ASP A 457 -50.48 0.74 -8.14
C ASP A 457 -51.44 -0.16 -8.94
N GLN A 458 -52.35 0.43 -9.73
CA GLN A 458 -53.21 -0.35 -10.64
C GLN A 458 -52.40 -1.01 -11.76
N ASP A 459 -51.61 -0.24 -12.51
CA ASP A 459 -50.78 -0.75 -13.62
C ASP A 459 -49.78 -1.82 -13.13
N TRP A 460 -49.26 -1.63 -11.91
CA TRP A 460 -48.38 -2.56 -11.21
C TRP A 460 -49.09 -3.86 -10.82
N ASN A 461 -50.32 -3.78 -10.30
CA ASN A 461 -51.13 -4.95 -9.95
C ASN A 461 -51.55 -5.74 -11.20
N ASP A 462 -51.91 -5.06 -12.29
CA ASP A 462 -52.28 -5.69 -13.56
C ASP A 462 -51.06 -6.41 -14.18
N PHE A 463 -49.86 -5.79 -14.12
CA PHE A 463 -48.60 -6.42 -14.48
C PHE A 463 -48.27 -7.65 -13.61
N LEU A 464 -48.41 -7.54 -12.29
CA LEU A 464 -48.22 -8.67 -11.37
C LEU A 464 -49.17 -9.82 -11.68
N GLN A 465 -50.45 -9.55 -11.93
CA GLN A 465 -51.44 -10.59 -12.25
C GLN A 465 -51.07 -11.34 -13.55
N GLN A 466 -50.58 -10.63 -14.57
CA GLN A 466 -50.05 -11.23 -15.80
C GLN A 466 -48.84 -12.13 -15.51
N VAL A 467 -47.84 -11.65 -14.77
CA VAL A 467 -46.64 -12.42 -14.39
C VAL A 467 -47.02 -13.69 -13.62
N CYS A 468 -47.87 -13.56 -12.59
CA CYS A 468 -48.31 -14.68 -11.76
C CYS A 468 -49.06 -15.74 -12.59
N SER A 469 -49.99 -15.34 -13.46
CA SER A 469 -50.75 -16.27 -14.30
C SER A 469 -49.86 -17.08 -15.26
N GLN A 470 -48.81 -16.47 -15.80
CA GLN A 470 -47.86 -17.15 -16.69
C GLN A 470 -46.95 -18.11 -15.91
N ILE A 471 -46.66 -17.85 -14.63
CA ILE A 471 -45.88 -18.73 -13.76
C ILE A 471 -46.69 -19.93 -13.30
N ASP A 472 -47.94 -19.75 -12.87
CA ASP A 472 -48.80 -20.85 -12.39
C ASP A 472 -49.36 -21.74 -13.52
N SER A 473 -49.29 -21.28 -14.77
CA SER A 473 -49.77 -21.99 -15.97
C SER A 473 -49.46 -23.50 -15.97
N THR A 474 -50.50 -24.34 -15.99
CA THR A 474 -50.38 -25.80 -15.81
C THR A 474 -50.00 -26.56 -17.09
N GLU A 475 -49.80 -25.85 -18.21
CA GLU A 475 -49.42 -26.45 -19.49
C GLU A 475 -48.08 -27.18 -19.44
N LYS A 476 -48.11 -28.48 -19.75
CA LYS A 476 -46.93 -29.36 -19.75
C LYS A 476 -46.22 -29.42 -21.11
N SER A 477 -46.41 -28.41 -21.97
CA SER A 477 -45.78 -28.36 -23.29
C SER A 477 -44.30 -27.91 -23.18
N THR A 478 -43.47 -28.34 -24.14
CA THR A 478 -42.08 -27.88 -24.25
C THR A 478 -41.99 -26.39 -24.54
N GLY A 479 -42.96 -25.85 -25.30
CA GLY A 479 -43.13 -24.41 -25.54
C GLY A 479 -43.41 -23.62 -24.25
N ALA A 480 -44.43 -24.03 -23.48
CA ALA A 480 -44.77 -23.38 -22.21
C ALA A 480 -43.61 -23.45 -21.19
N SER A 481 -42.89 -24.58 -21.16
CA SER A 481 -41.69 -24.73 -20.33
C SER A 481 -40.58 -23.72 -20.70
N ARG A 482 -40.38 -23.49 -22.01
CA ARG A 482 -39.41 -22.50 -22.52
C ARG A 482 -39.86 -21.06 -22.25
N ALA A 483 -41.14 -20.75 -22.44
CA ALA A 483 -41.71 -19.44 -22.14
C ALA A 483 -41.60 -19.10 -20.64
N LYS A 484 -41.90 -20.06 -19.76
CA LYS A 484 -41.77 -19.92 -18.30
C LYS A 484 -40.32 -19.69 -17.85
N LEU A 485 -39.36 -20.40 -18.46
CA LEU A 485 -37.93 -20.16 -18.20
C LEU A 485 -37.47 -18.79 -18.71
N ASN A 486 -37.99 -18.32 -19.85
CA ASN A 486 -37.72 -16.98 -20.38
C ASN A 486 -38.28 -15.87 -19.46
N LEU A 487 -39.51 -16.04 -18.96
CA LEU A 487 -40.13 -15.14 -17.98
C LEU A 487 -39.33 -15.09 -16.67
N LEU A 488 -38.84 -16.23 -16.17
CA LEU A 488 -37.97 -16.25 -14.99
C LEU A 488 -36.62 -15.55 -15.25
N CYS A 489 -36.07 -15.61 -16.47
CA CYS A 489 -34.89 -14.82 -16.84
C CYS A 489 -35.18 -13.31 -16.86
N TYR A 490 -36.34 -12.88 -17.37
CA TYR A 490 -36.79 -11.48 -17.28
C TYR A 490 -36.93 -11.03 -15.82
N LEU A 491 -37.58 -11.84 -14.96
CA LEU A 491 -37.73 -11.54 -13.54
C LEU A 491 -36.39 -11.39 -12.82
N CYS A 492 -35.39 -12.22 -13.13
CA CYS A 492 -34.05 -12.07 -12.56
C CYS A 492 -33.35 -10.78 -13.01
N VAL A 493 -33.64 -10.25 -14.21
CA VAL A 493 -33.08 -8.96 -14.66
C VAL A 493 -33.71 -7.79 -13.90
N VAL A 494 -35.04 -7.77 -13.74
CA VAL A 494 -35.73 -6.66 -13.04
C VAL A 494 -35.58 -6.73 -11.51
N ALA A 495 -35.37 -7.92 -10.94
CA ALA A 495 -35.03 -8.12 -9.53
C ALA A 495 -33.65 -7.56 -9.14
N GLY A 496 -32.81 -7.15 -10.10
CA GLY A 496 -31.55 -6.44 -9.84
C GLY A 496 -31.71 -5.00 -9.34
N HIS A 497 -32.93 -4.45 -9.32
CA HIS A 497 -33.19 -3.09 -8.84
C HIS A 497 -33.86 -3.06 -7.47
N ARG A 498 -33.28 -2.29 -6.55
CA ARG A 498 -33.68 -2.08 -5.14
C ARG A 498 -35.20 -2.03 -4.91
N ASP A 499 -35.86 -1.06 -5.53
CA ASP A 499 -37.26 -0.77 -5.23
C ASP A 499 -38.21 -1.76 -5.94
N VAL A 500 -37.83 -2.24 -7.13
CA VAL A 500 -38.57 -3.27 -7.87
C VAL A 500 -38.51 -4.60 -7.11
N ALA A 501 -37.32 -4.99 -6.63
CA ALA A 501 -37.15 -6.17 -5.78
C ALA A 501 -38.00 -6.08 -4.51
N THR A 502 -37.97 -4.93 -3.83
CA THR A 502 -38.75 -4.68 -2.61
C THR A 502 -40.27 -4.75 -2.89
N ARG A 503 -40.77 -4.23 -4.02
CA ARG A 503 -42.20 -4.35 -4.39
C ARG A 503 -42.58 -5.78 -4.82
N LEU A 504 -41.72 -6.50 -5.53
CA LEU A 504 -41.96 -7.87 -5.98
C LEU A 504 -41.94 -8.88 -4.82
N LEU A 505 -41.03 -8.74 -3.85
CA LEU A 505 -40.89 -9.64 -2.70
C LEU A 505 -42.11 -9.59 -1.76
N HIS A 506 -42.74 -8.41 -1.61
CA HIS A 506 -43.98 -8.25 -0.83
C HIS A 506 -45.26 -8.59 -1.61
N SER A 507 -45.14 -9.12 -2.84
CA SER A 507 -46.29 -9.44 -3.70
C SER A 507 -46.60 -10.95 -3.72
N PRO A 508 -47.80 -11.37 -4.17
CA PRO A 508 -48.16 -12.79 -4.30
C PRO A 508 -47.20 -13.62 -5.16
N LEU A 509 -46.42 -12.98 -6.03
CA LEU A 509 -45.35 -13.61 -6.82
C LEU A 509 -44.35 -14.37 -5.92
N PHE A 510 -44.00 -13.82 -4.76
CA PHE A 510 -43.00 -14.44 -3.88
C PHE A 510 -43.48 -15.80 -3.36
N GLN A 511 -44.75 -15.91 -2.98
CA GLN A 511 -45.35 -17.18 -2.53
C GLN A 511 -45.48 -18.20 -3.68
N LEU A 512 -45.84 -17.76 -4.89
CA LEU A 512 -45.83 -18.62 -6.08
C LEU A 512 -44.42 -19.13 -6.43
N LEU A 513 -43.39 -18.29 -6.28
CA LEU A 513 -42.00 -18.73 -6.48
C LEU A 513 -41.59 -19.80 -5.44
N ILE A 514 -41.96 -19.65 -4.16
CA ILE A 514 -41.74 -20.68 -3.12
C ILE A 514 -42.45 -22.00 -3.49
N GLN A 515 -43.70 -21.93 -3.94
CA GLN A 515 -44.46 -23.10 -4.41
C GLN A 515 -43.77 -23.80 -5.58
N HIS A 516 -43.38 -23.05 -6.62
CA HIS A 516 -42.70 -23.62 -7.80
C HIS A 516 -41.32 -24.21 -7.50
N LEU A 517 -40.59 -23.67 -6.52
CA LEU A 517 -39.32 -24.24 -6.05
C LEU A 517 -39.50 -25.68 -5.52
N ARG A 518 -40.63 -25.95 -4.84
CA ARG A 518 -41.01 -27.28 -4.34
C ARG A 518 -41.57 -28.18 -5.45
N ILE A 519 -42.50 -27.69 -6.28
CA ILE A 519 -43.31 -28.55 -7.18
C ILE A 519 -42.79 -28.70 -8.62
N ALA A 520 -41.94 -27.81 -9.14
CA ALA A 520 -41.58 -27.85 -10.57
C ALA A 520 -40.80 -29.15 -10.94
N PRO A 521 -41.14 -29.85 -12.04
CA PRO A 521 -40.44 -31.08 -12.42
C PRO A 521 -39.10 -30.82 -13.12
N ASN A 522 -38.93 -29.67 -13.77
CA ASN A 522 -37.67 -29.30 -14.43
C ASN A 522 -36.72 -28.61 -13.45
N TRP A 523 -35.48 -29.11 -13.34
CA TRP A 523 -34.45 -28.54 -12.50
C TRP A 523 -34.04 -27.12 -12.93
N ASP A 524 -33.99 -26.81 -14.22
CA ASP A 524 -33.63 -25.47 -14.71
C ASP A 524 -34.63 -24.40 -14.24
N ILE A 525 -35.91 -24.78 -14.17
CA ILE A 525 -36.97 -23.93 -13.62
C ILE A 525 -36.76 -23.72 -12.12
N ARG A 526 -36.47 -24.77 -11.33
CA ARG A 526 -36.13 -24.62 -9.89
C ARG A 526 -34.90 -23.74 -9.66
N ALA A 527 -33.85 -23.91 -10.46
CA ALA A 527 -32.62 -23.12 -10.36
C ALA A 527 -32.87 -21.63 -10.70
N LYS A 528 -33.69 -21.34 -11.72
CA LYS A 528 -34.08 -19.97 -12.07
C LYS A 528 -35.04 -19.34 -11.06
N VAL A 529 -35.98 -20.10 -10.51
CA VAL A 529 -36.86 -19.68 -9.40
C VAL A 529 -36.02 -19.34 -8.16
N ALA A 530 -35.06 -20.18 -7.78
CA ALA A 530 -34.13 -19.91 -6.68
C ALA A 530 -33.31 -18.63 -6.94
N ARG A 531 -32.71 -18.48 -8.13
CA ARG A 531 -31.95 -17.27 -8.49
C ARG A 531 -32.82 -16.01 -8.44
N ALA A 532 -34.08 -16.07 -8.86
CA ALA A 532 -35.04 -14.96 -8.72
C ALA A 532 -35.30 -14.62 -7.25
N ILE A 533 -35.63 -15.60 -6.41
CA ILE A 533 -35.83 -15.41 -4.95
C ILE A 533 -34.58 -14.78 -4.30
N GLY A 534 -33.39 -15.24 -4.67
CA GLY A 534 -32.13 -14.74 -4.11
C GLY A 534 -31.81 -13.29 -4.52
N LEU A 535 -32.07 -12.92 -5.78
CA LEU A 535 -31.90 -11.55 -6.25
C LEU A 535 -32.93 -10.61 -5.58
N LEU A 536 -34.19 -11.05 -5.46
CA LEU A 536 -35.21 -10.33 -4.69
C LEU A 536 -34.73 -10.10 -3.24
N ALA A 537 -34.20 -11.12 -2.58
CA ALA A 537 -33.69 -11.01 -1.21
C ALA A 537 -32.48 -10.06 -1.09
N SER A 538 -31.50 -10.16 -2.01
CA SER A 538 -30.26 -9.37 -1.97
C SER A 538 -30.48 -7.87 -2.21
N HIS A 539 -31.51 -7.52 -3.00
CA HIS A 539 -31.83 -6.12 -3.32
C HIS A 539 -32.98 -5.51 -2.48
N THR A 540 -33.68 -6.30 -1.65
CA THR A 540 -34.78 -5.82 -0.79
C THR A 540 -34.26 -5.10 0.45
N THR A 541 -34.84 -3.95 0.79
CA THR A 541 -34.27 -3.04 1.82
C THR A 541 -35.01 -2.99 3.13
N GLU A 542 -36.29 -3.34 3.12
CA GLU A 542 -37.19 -3.44 4.27
C GLU A 542 -38.00 -4.73 4.10
N LEU A 543 -38.39 -5.38 5.20
CA LEU A 543 -39.16 -6.62 5.16
C LEU A 543 -40.45 -6.47 5.97
N GLN A 544 -41.58 -6.79 5.36
CA GLN A 544 -42.89 -6.81 6.01
C GLN A 544 -43.08 -8.14 6.78
N GLU A 545 -43.78 -8.06 7.91
CA GLU A 545 -43.86 -9.16 8.90
C GLU A 545 -44.72 -10.34 8.42
N ASN A 546 -45.63 -10.08 7.48
CA ASN A 546 -46.46 -11.06 6.78
C ASN A 546 -45.74 -11.80 5.63
N THR A 547 -44.48 -11.48 5.32
CA THR A 547 -43.75 -12.10 4.20
C THR A 547 -43.32 -13.54 4.54
N PRO A 548 -43.60 -14.56 3.70
CA PRO A 548 -43.30 -15.97 3.99
C PRO A 548 -41.81 -16.37 3.83
N VAL A 549 -40.88 -15.53 4.31
CA VAL A 549 -39.43 -15.79 4.23
C VAL A 549 -39.02 -17.05 5.00
N THR A 550 -39.63 -17.32 6.16
CA THR A 550 -39.41 -18.57 6.91
C THR A 550 -39.82 -19.81 6.10
N GLU A 551 -40.87 -19.74 5.28
CA GLU A 551 -41.23 -20.85 4.39
C GLU A 551 -40.18 -21.03 3.28
N ALA A 552 -39.76 -19.94 2.63
CA ALA A 552 -38.70 -19.98 1.61
C ALA A 552 -37.40 -20.62 2.14
N ILE A 553 -36.94 -20.20 3.32
CA ILE A 553 -35.75 -20.74 4.01
C ILE A 553 -35.95 -22.24 4.34
N THR A 554 -37.15 -22.63 4.77
CA THR A 554 -37.48 -24.03 5.09
C THR A 554 -37.43 -24.90 3.82
N VAL A 555 -38.10 -24.50 2.74
CA VAL A 555 -38.11 -25.22 1.44
C VAL A 555 -36.69 -25.37 0.87
N LEU A 556 -35.88 -24.30 0.91
CA LEU A 556 -34.49 -24.36 0.47
C LEU A 556 -33.67 -25.34 1.32
N THR A 557 -33.87 -25.33 2.64
CA THR A 557 -33.19 -26.23 3.58
C THR A 557 -33.58 -27.70 3.36
N GLU A 558 -34.86 -27.99 3.12
CA GLU A 558 -35.40 -29.30 2.76
C GLU A 558 -34.74 -29.83 1.48
N LEU A 559 -34.81 -29.05 0.39
CA LEU A 559 -34.28 -29.45 -0.92
C LEU A 559 -32.76 -29.70 -0.90
N ILE A 560 -31.98 -28.86 -0.19
CA ILE A 560 -30.53 -29.06 -0.03
C ILE A 560 -30.25 -30.30 0.83
N ARG A 561 -31.04 -30.56 1.86
CA ARG A 561 -30.88 -31.73 2.76
C ARG A 561 -31.15 -33.04 2.04
N GLU A 562 -32.26 -33.13 1.32
CA GLU A 562 -32.65 -34.31 0.53
C GLU A 562 -31.60 -34.63 -0.54
N ASN A 563 -31.14 -33.60 -1.25
CA ASN A 563 -30.27 -33.73 -2.41
C ASN A 563 -28.79 -33.46 -2.07
N PHE A 564 -28.38 -33.64 -0.81
CA PHE A 564 -27.09 -33.15 -0.30
C PHE A 564 -25.85 -33.66 -1.05
N ARG A 565 -25.93 -34.80 -1.74
CA ARG A 565 -24.83 -35.34 -2.58
C ARG A 565 -24.67 -34.60 -3.92
N ASN A 566 -25.64 -33.80 -4.36
CA ASN A 566 -25.61 -33.09 -5.64
C ASN A 566 -25.01 -31.69 -5.46
N SER A 567 -23.73 -31.52 -5.80
CA SER A 567 -23.05 -30.22 -5.64
C SER A 567 -23.54 -29.14 -6.59
N LYS A 568 -23.98 -29.47 -7.82
CA LYS A 568 -24.61 -28.49 -8.73
C LYS A 568 -25.90 -27.91 -8.14
N LEU A 569 -26.68 -28.73 -7.44
CA LEU A 569 -27.87 -28.28 -6.71
C LEU A 569 -27.51 -27.39 -5.52
N LYS A 570 -26.49 -27.77 -4.72
CA LYS A 570 -25.95 -26.92 -3.64
C LYS A 570 -25.49 -25.56 -4.16
N GLN A 571 -24.76 -25.52 -5.29
CA GLN A 571 -24.31 -24.29 -5.94
C GLN A 571 -25.46 -23.36 -6.38
N CYS A 572 -26.63 -23.90 -6.72
CA CYS A 572 -27.81 -23.10 -7.09
C CYS A 572 -28.63 -22.62 -5.88
N LEU A 573 -28.79 -23.46 -4.85
CA LEU A 573 -29.70 -23.17 -3.74
C LEU A 573 -29.02 -22.45 -2.55
N LEU A 574 -27.73 -22.69 -2.29
CA LEU A 574 -27.02 -22.08 -1.16
C LEU A 574 -26.98 -20.54 -1.23
N PRO A 575 -26.69 -19.88 -2.37
CA PRO A 575 -26.71 -18.42 -2.42
C PRO A 575 -28.08 -17.85 -2.03
N THR A 576 -29.14 -18.43 -2.58
CA THR A 576 -30.55 -18.07 -2.29
C THR A 576 -30.88 -18.18 -0.81
N LEU A 577 -30.52 -19.30 -0.16
CA LEU A 577 -30.69 -19.51 1.28
C LEU A 577 -29.88 -18.46 2.07
N GLY A 578 -28.69 -18.14 1.59
CA GLY A 578 -27.79 -17.13 2.15
C GLY A 578 -28.35 -15.72 2.16
N GLU A 579 -28.82 -15.22 1.00
CA GLU A 579 -29.39 -13.87 0.88
C GLU A 579 -30.63 -13.73 1.79
N LEU A 580 -31.47 -14.76 1.90
CA LEU A 580 -32.65 -14.73 2.78
C LEU A 580 -32.29 -14.68 4.26
N ILE A 581 -31.32 -15.48 4.73
CA ILE A 581 -30.87 -15.44 6.14
C ILE A 581 -30.18 -14.09 6.42
N TYR A 582 -29.38 -13.57 5.48
CA TYR A 582 -28.74 -12.26 5.62
C TYR A 582 -29.76 -11.10 5.62
N LEU A 583 -30.82 -11.19 4.80
CA LEU A 583 -31.92 -10.23 4.82
C LEU A 583 -32.60 -10.24 6.19
N VAL A 584 -33.04 -11.40 6.70
CA VAL A 584 -33.64 -11.51 8.04
C VAL A 584 -32.71 -10.90 9.11
N ALA A 585 -31.45 -11.31 9.14
CA ALA A 585 -30.45 -10.81 10.08
C ALA A 585 -30.30 -9.27 10.05
N THR A 586 -30.30 -8.67 8.86
CA THR A 586 -30.21 -7.21 8.65
C THR A 586 -31.48 -6.48 9.06
N GLN A 587 -32.65 -7.13 9.02
CA GLN A 587 -33.93 -6.55 9.46
C GLN A 587 -34.14 -6.72 10.97
N GLU A 588 -33.64 -7.79 11.58
CA GLU A 588 -33.59 -7.94 13.04
C GLU A 588 -32.74 -6.85 13.68
N GLU A 589 -31.55 -6.57 13.15
CA GLU A 589 -30.65 -5.54 13.69
C GLU A 589 -31.26 -4.12 13.63
N LYS A 590 -32.15 -3.86 12.67
CA LYS A 590 -32.92 -2.60 12.57
C LYS A 590 -34.12 -2.55 13.52
N LYS A 591 -34.76 -3.68 13.82
CA LYS A 591 -36.00 -3.74 14.63
C LYS A 591 -35.71 -4.05 16.09
N LYS A 592 -35.91 -3.06 16.97
CA LYS A 592 -35.66 -3.16 18.43
C LYS A 592 -36.31 -4.37 19.13
N ASN A 593 -37.43 -4.88 18.62
CA ASN A 593 -38.08 -6.12 19.07
C ASN A 593 -38.18 -7.12 17.89
N PRO A 594 -37.18 -8.00 17.66
CA PRO A 594 -37.11 -8.77 16.41
C PRO A 594 -37.66 -10.21 16.47
N ARG A 595 -37.86 -10.77 17.67
CA ARG A 595 -37.79 -12.23 17.91
C ARG A 595 -38.94 -13.10 17.37
N GLU A 596 -40.02 -12.53 16.87
CA GLU A 596 -41.27 -13.27 16.60
C GLU A 596 -41.70 -13.30 15.12
N CYS A 597 -41.18 -12.41 14.26
CA CYS A 597 -41.69 -12.27 12.88
C CYS A 597 -41.07 -13.26 11.88
N TRP A 598 -39.76 -13.52 11.96
CA TRP A 598 -39.04 -14.31 10.95
C TRP A 598 -38.05 -15.27 11.62
N THR A 599 -38.39 -16.56 11.68
CA THR A 599 -37.52 -17.57 12.27
C THR A 599 -36.70 -18.30 11.20
N VAL A 600 -35.44 -18.59 11.49
CA VAL A 600 -34.57 -19.45 10.67
C VAL A 600 -34.51 -20.83 11.34
N PRO A 601 -34.95 -21.92 10.69
CA PRO A 601 -34.91 -23.25 11.29
C PRO A 601 -33.49 -23.70 11.66
N LEU A 602 -33.31 -24.34 12.82
CA LEU A 602 -32.04 -24.97 13.23
C LEU A 602 -31.50 -25.94 12.15
N ALA A 603 -32.42 -26.52 11.38
CA ALA A 603 -32.17 -27.33 10.20
C ALA A 603 -31.25 -26.66 9.15
N ALA A 604 -31.34 -25.34 8.97
CA ALA A 604 -30.56 -24.56 8.00
C ALA A 604 -29.09 -24.46 8.45
N TYR A 605 -28.86 -24.07 9.71
CA TYR A 605 -27.54 -24.03 10.34
C TYR A 605 -26.83 -25.39 10.27
N THR A 606 -27.55 -26.49 10.52
CA THR A 606 -27.00 -27.86 10.38
C THR A 606 -26.60 -28.19 8.94
N VAL A 607 -27.36 -27.73 7.94
CA VAL A 607 -27.02 -27.92 6.51
C VAL A 607 -25.80 -27.08 6.13
N LEU A 608 -25.76 -25.80 6.50
CA LEU A 608 -24.63 -24.90 6.23
C LEU A 608 -23.33 -25.40 6.88
N MET A 609 -23.40 -25.85 8.13
CA MET A 609 -22.25 -26.45 8.82
C MET A 609 -21.75 -27.73 8.15
N ARG A 610 -22.62 -28.53 7.53
CA ARG A 610 -22.20 -29.68 6.72
C ARG A 610 -21.53 -29.24 5.41
N CYS A 611 -22.01 -28.17 4.77
CA CYS A 611 -21.42 -27.61 3.55
C CYS A 611 -20.05 -26.93 3.75
N LEU A 612 -19.61 -26.67 4.99
CA LEU A 612 -18.26 -26.20 5.28
C LEU A 612 -17.21 -27.32 5.43
N ARG A 613 -17.64 -28.56 5.72
CA ARG A 613 -16.74 -29.62 6.19
C ARG A 613 -15.79 -30.12 5.09
N GLU A 614 -14.73 -30.80 5.51
CA GLU A 614 -13.78 -31.49 4.63
C GLU A 614 -14.50 -32.53 3.75
N GLY A 615 -14.04 -32.68 2.50
CA GLY A 615 -14.65 -33.55 1.49
C GLY A 615 -15.74 -32.90 0.62
N GLU A 616 -16.21 -31.69 0.97
CA GLU A 616 -17.12 -30.91 0.13
C GLU A 616 -16.40 -30.13 -0.99
N GLU A 617 -17.16 -29.71 -2.00
CA GLU A 617 -16.62 -29.00 -3.17
C GLU A 617 -16.23 -27.55 -2.84
N ARG A 618 -15.02 -27.11 -3.23
CA ARG A 618 -14.50 -25.76 -2.92
C ARG A 618 -15.48 -24.60 -3.15
N ILE A 619 -16.31 -24.66 -4.21
CA ILE A 619 -17.34 -23.65 -4.50
C ILE A 619 -18.46 -23.68 -3.43
N VAL A 620 -18.92 -24.86 -3.02
CA VAL A 620 -19.91 -25.08 -1.96
C VAL A 620 -19.38 -24.60 -0.61
N ASN A 621 -18.13 -24.94 -0.26
CA ASN A 621 -17.48 -24.46 0.96
C ASN A 621 -17.33 -22.93 0.96
N HIS A 622 -17.08 -22.33 -0.21
CA HIS A 622 -16.97 -20.88 -0.35
C HIS A 622 -18.32 -20.18 -0.23
N MET A 623 -19.39 -20.73 -0.80
CA MET A 623 -20.75 -20.23 -0.56
C MET A 623 -21.11 -20.33 0.93
N ALA A 624 -20.89 -21.46 1.58
CA ALA A 624 -21.19 -21.64 3.01
C ALA A 624 -20.37 -20.67 3.90
N ALA A 625 -19.07 -20.50 3.63
CA ALA A 625 -18.24 -19.52 4.33
C ALA A 625 -18.68 -18.07 4.08
N LYS A 626 -19.15 -17.76 2.87
CA LYS A 626 -19.64 -16.42 2.50
C LYS A 626 -20.97 -16.06 3.19
N ILE A 627 -21.85 -17.04 3.37
CA ILE A 627 -23.11 -16.86 4.11
C ILE A 627 -22.80 -16.44 5.56
N ILE A 628 -21.84 -17.12 6.18
CA ILE A 628 -21.40 -16.81 7.55
C ILE A 628 -20.69 -15.45 7.61
N GLU A 629 -19.84 -15.13 6.63
CA GLU A 629 -19.25 -13.78 6.52
C GLU A 629 -20.33 -12.69 6.47
N ASN A 630 -21.37 -12.85 5.66
CA ASN A 630 -22.42 -11.85 5.56
C ASN A 630 -23.27 -11.78 6.85
N VAL A 631 -23.83 -12.89 7.31
CA VAL A 631 -24.76 -12.91 8.45
C VAL A 631 -24.08 -12.45 9.74
N CYS A 632 -22.87 -12.92 10.05
CA CYS A 632 -22.14 -12.51 11.25
C CYS A 632 -21.61 -11.06 11.20
N THR A 633 -21.83 -10.30 10.12
CA THR A 633 -21.62 -8.84 10.12
C THR A 633 -22.62 -8.14 11.06
N THR A 634 -23.84 -8.69 11.19
CA THR A 634 -24.95 -8.14 11.98
C THR A 634 -24.92 -8.61 13.44
N PHE A 635 -25.39 -7.79 14.38
CA PHE A 635 -25.71 -8.19 15.77
C PHE A 635 -27.14 -8.73 15.89
N SER A 636 -27.47 -9.72 15.05
CA SER A 636 -28.78 -10.39 15.00
C SER A 636 -28.82 -11.66 15.84
N ALA A 637 -30.02 -12.20 16.08
CA ALA A 637 -30.17 -13.54 16.66
C ALA A 637 -29.67 -14.62 15.67
N GLN A 638 -29.80 -14.36 14.36
CA GLN A 638 -29.35 -15.29 13.32
C GLN A 638 -27.81 -15.40 13.23
N ALA A 639 -27.07 -14.33 13.57
CA ALA A 639 -25.62 -14.40 13.73
C ALA A 639 -25.19 -15.37 14.85
N GLN A 640 -25.96 -15.46 15.94
CA GLN A 640 -25.67 -16.37 17.07
C GLN A 640 -25.75 -17.85 16.67
N GLY A 641 -26.60 -18.19 15.68
CA GLY A 641 -26.73 -19.57 15.17
C GLY A 641 -25.46 -20.15 14.53
N PHE A 642 -24.47 -19.31 14.19
CA PHE A 642 -23.16 -19.73 13.70
C PHE A 642 -22.05 -19.72 14.78
N ILE A 643 -22.34 -19.36 16.03
CA ILE A 643 -21.36 -19.31 17.12
C ILE A 643 -21.31 -20.66 17.82
N THR A 644 -20.58 -21.61 17.26
CA THR A 644 -20.33 -22.92 17.88
C THR A 644 -18.84 -23.25 17.91
N GLY A 645 -18.44 -24.15 18.81
CA GLY A 645 -17.04 -24.56 18.97
C GLY A 645 -16.41 -25.20 17.72
N GLU A 646 -17.22 -25.73 16.80
CA GLU A 646 -16.71 -26.31 15.54
C GLU A 646 -16.41 -25.27 14.46
N VAL A 647 -17.15 -24.15 14.41
CA VAL A 647 -17.16 -23.27 13.21
C VAL A 647 -15.80 -22.62 12.98
N GLY A 648 -15.18 -22.11 14.04
CA GLY A 648 -13.87 -21.47 13.96
C GLY A 648 -12.79 -22.42 13.39
N PRO A 649 -12.57 -23.60 13.99
CA PRO A 649 -11.64 -24.60 13.46
C PRO A 649 -11.92 -25.06 12.03
N VAL A 650 -13.19 -25.16 11.61
CA VAL A 650 -13.54 -25.54 10.22
C VAL A 650 -13.21 -24.41 9.24
N LEU A 651 -13.53 -23.15 9.57
CA LEU A 651 -13.13 -21.99 8.75
C LEU A 651 -11.59 -21.87 8.68
N TRP A 652 -10.88 -22.13 9.77
CA TRP A 652 -9.42 -22.16 9.76
C TRP A 652 -8.85 -23.27 8.86
N TYR A 653 -9.45 -24.46 8.87
CA TYR A 653 -9.08 -25.53 7.94
C TYR A 653 -9.24 -25.07 6.48
N LEU A 654 -10.36 -24.42 6.12
CA LEU A 654 -10.58 -23.91 4.76
C LEU A 654 -9.55 -22.85 4.37
N PHE A 655 -9.14 -21.98 5.30
CA PHE A 655 -8.04 -21.03 5.09
C PHE A 655 -6.69 -21.72 4.83
N LYS A 656 -6.37 -22.78 5.58
CA LYS A 656 -5.06 -23.43 5.54
C LYS A 656 -4.90 -24.40 4.37
N HIS A 657 -5.98 -25.08 3.95
CA HIS A 657 -5.96 -26.15 2.96
C HIS A 657 -6.60 -25.81 1.60
N SER A 658 -7.28 -24.66 1.46
CA SER A 658 -7.73 -24.17 0.15
C SER A 658 -6.54 -23.68 -0.69
N THR A 659 -6.55 -24.01 -1.98
CA THR A 659 -5.67 -23.43 -3.02
C THR A 659 -6.22 -22.17 -3.66
N VAL A 660 -7.44 -21.74 -3.29
CA VAL A 660 -8.17 -20.61 -3.88
C VAL A 660 -8.17 -19.44 -2.90
N ASP A 661 -7.43 -18.37 -3.22
CA ASP A 661 -7.24 -17.23 -2.31
C ASP A 661 -8.52 -16.48 -1.96
N SER A 662 -9.51 -16.40 -2.86
CA SER A 662 -10.80 -15.78 -2.54
C SER A 662 -11.54 -16.53 -1.43
N LEU A 663 -11.49 -17.88 -1.42
CA LEU A 663 -11.99 -18.72 -0.33
C LEU A 663 -11.14 -18.55 0.94
N ARG A 664 -9.81 -18.52 0.84
CA ARG A 664 -8.91 -18.34 2.01
C ARG A 664 -9.17 -17.01 2.73
N ILE A 665 -9.35 -15.92 1.97
CA ILE A 665 -9.75 -14.61 2.49
C ILE A 665 -11.14 -14.71 3.13
N THR A 666 -12.13 -15.27 2.44
CA THR A 666 -13.52 -15.36 2.92
C THR A 666 -13.61 -16.15 4.22
N ALA A 667 -12.87 -17.24 4.37
CA ALA A 667 -12.89 -18.07 5.58
C ALA A 667 -12.32 -17.36 6.81
N ILE A 668 -11.20 -16.64 6.70
CA ILE A 668 -10.67 -15.80 7.79
C ILE A 668 -11.54 -14.57 8.03
N SER A 669 -12.14 -13.99 6.99
CA SER A 669 -13.06 -12.86 7.07
C SER A 669 -14.36 -13.21 7.80
N ALA A 670 -14.87 -14.43 7.60
CA ALA A 670 -15.97 -15.02 8.36
C ALA A 670 -15.58 -15.27 9.82
N LEU A 671 -14.42 -15.89 10.08
CA LEU A 671 -13.89 -16.12 11.42
C LEU A 671 -13.75 -14.80 12.20
N CYS A 672 -13.20 -13.76 11.56
CA CYS A 672 -13.06 -12.41 12.12
C CYS A 672 -14.40 -11.83 12.61
N ARG A 673 -15.49 -12.07 11.88
CA ARG A 673 -16.84 -11.64 12.28
C ARG A 673 -17.45 -12.50 13.37
N ILE A 674 -17.23 -13.82 13.39
CA ILE A 674 -17.66 -14.66 14.53
C ILE A 674 -16.96 -14.19 15.82
N THR A 675 -15.66 -13.88 15.76
CA THR A 675 -14.87 -13.37 16.90
C THR A 675 -15.38 -12.01 17.42
N ARG A 676 -16.08 -11.21 16.60
CA ARG A 676 -16.76 -9.96 17.02
C ARG A 676 -17.92 -10.22 17.98
N HIS A 677 -18.58 -11.37 17.87
CA HIS A 677 -19.66 -11.79 18.77
C HIS A 677 -19.15 -12.65 19.93
N SER A 678 -18.18 -13.54 19.67
CA SER A 678 -17.58 -14.39 20.69
C SER A 678 -16.10 -14.67 20.41
N PRO A 679 -15.19 -13.99 21.13
CA PRO A 679 -13.74 -14.19 21.00
C PRO A 679 -13.27 -15.64 21.21
N THR A 680 -14.05 -16.46 21.94
CA THR A 680 -13.77 -17.89 22.14
C THR A 680 -13.74 -18.67 20.82
N ALA A 681 -14.39 -18.19 19.76
CA ALA A 681 -14.31 -18.82 18.43
C ALA A 681 -12.89 -18.85 17.85
N PHE A 682 -12.04 -17.87 18.19
CA PHE A 682 -10.62 -17.86 17.81
C PHE A 682 -9.74 -18.60 18.83
N GLN A 683 -10.11 -18.58 20.12
CA GLN A 683 -9.50 -19.44 21.14
C GLN A 683 -9.57 -20.92 20.74
N ASN A 684 -10.75 -21.40 20.34
CA ASN A 684 -10.97 -22.78 19.89
C ASN A 684 -10.09 -23.17 18.67
N VAL A 685 -9.72 -22.18 17.83
CA VAL A 685 -8.75 -22.37 16.73
C VAL A 685 -7.33 -22.54 17.29
N ILE A 686 -6.91 -21.65 18.20
CA ILE A 686 -5.57 -21.70 18.81
C ILE A 686 -5.37 -22.96 19.64
N GLU A 687 -6.38 -23.42 20.37
CA GLU A 687 -6.35 -24.67 21.15
C GLU A 687 -6.25 -25.91 20.25
N LYS A 688 -6.96 -25.94 19.11
CA LYS A 688 -6.96 -27.09 18.19
C LYS A 688 -5.80 -27.11 17.19
N VAL A 689 -5.19 -25.96 16.88
CA VAL A 689 -4.14 -25.82 15.84
C VAL A 689 -2.76 -25.49 16.42
N GLY A 690 -2.70 -24.96 17.65
CA GLY A 690 -1.48 -24.52 18.31
C GLY A 690 -1.09 -23.09 17.93
N LEU A 691 -0.81 -22.26 18.95
CA LEU A 691 -0.53 -20.82 18.79
C LEU A 691 0.57 -20.52 17.75
N ASN A 692 1.70 -21.21 17.83
CA ASN A 692 2.85 -20.98 16.94
C ASN A 692 2.51 -21.24 15.46
N SER A 693 1.58 -22.17 15.17
CA SER A 693 1.07 -22.42 13.81
C SER A 693 0.19 -21.27 13.30
N VAL A 694 -0.55 -20.61 14.19
CA VAL A 694 -1.33 -19.39 13.89
C VAL A 694 -0.38 -18.20 13.65
N ILE A 695 0.65 -18.01 14.48
CA ILE A 695 1.67 -16.94 14.32
C ILE A 695 2.44 -17.12 13.00
N ASN A 696 2.91 -18.34 12.69
CA ASN A 696 3.58 -18.64 11.43
C ASN A 696 2.66 -18.43 10.20
N SER A 697 1.35 -18.62 10.37
CA SER A 697 0.36 -18.33 9.33
C SER A 697 0.10 -16.82 9.16
N LEU A 698 0.20 -16.01 10.21
CA LEU A 698 0.19 -14.54 10.12
C LEU A 698 1.42 -14.02 9.34
N ALA A 699 2.61 -14.54 9.67
CA ALA A 699 3.86 -14.14 9.03
C ALA A 699 3.92 -14.44 7.53
N SER A 700 3.22 -15.49 7.07
CA SER A 700 3.21 -15.96 5.68
C SER A 700 1.91 -15.64 4.90
N ALA A 701 0.98 -14.91 5.52
CA ALA A 701 -0.30 -14.55 4.90
C ALA A 701 -0.21 -13.39 3.90
N ILE A 702 -1.11 -13.40 2.91
CA ILE A 702 -1.36 -12.25 2.04
C ILE A 702 -2.01 -11.09 2.83
N CYS A 703 -1.79 -9.85 2.38
CA CYS A 703 -2.14 -8.63 3.14
C CYS A 703 -3.58 -8.58 3.66
N LYS A 704 -4.60 -8.97 2.87
CA LYS A 704 -6.00 -8.95 3.35
C LYS A 704 -6.28 -10.02 4.41
N VAL A 705 -5.58 -11.15 4.40
CA VAL A 705 -5.63 -12.14 5.49
C VAL A 705 -4.91 -11.60 6.73
N GLN A 706 -3.74 -10.97 6.57
CA GLN A 706 -3.02 -10.32 7.68
C GLN A 706 -3.90 -9.27 8.39
N GLN A 707 -4.59 -8.42 7.64
CA GLN A 707 -5.53 -7.42 8.19
C GLN A 707 -6.59 -8.06 9.12
N TYR A 708 -7.19 -9.18 8.73
CA TYR A 708 -8.17 -9.89 9.55
C TYR A 708 -7.55 -10.65 10.72
N MET A 709 -6.39 -11.30 10.52
CA MET A 709 -5.67 -12.00 11.58
C MET A 709 -5.20 -11.05 12.69
N LEU A 710 -4.82 -9.81 12.34
CA LEU A 710 -4.51 -8.78 13.32
C LEU A 710 -5.76 -8.40 14.14
N THR A 711 -6.93 -8.20 13.52
CA THR A 711 -8.18 -7.99 14.28
C THR A 711 -8.55 -9.19 15.15
N LEU A 712 -8.35 -10.44 14.68
CA LEU A 712 -8.57 -11.65 15.48
C LEU A 712 -7.72 -11.66 16.76
N PHE A 713 -6.42 -11.37 16.65
CA PHE A 713 -5.54 -11.23 17.82
C PHE A 713 -5.95 -10.05 18.71
N THR A 714 -6.27 -8.89 18.14
CA THR A 714 -6.67 -7.68 18.88
C THR A 714 -7.95 -7.92 19.70
N ALA A 715 -8.98 -8.49 19.08
CA ALA A 715 -10.24 -8.82 19.75
C ALA A 715 -10.03 -9.81 20.90
N MET A 716 -9.21 -10.85 20.70
CA MET A 716 -8.92 -11.83 21.73
C MET A 716 -8.14 -11.24 22.91
N LEU A 717 -7.14 -10.38 22.64
CA LEU A 717 -6.40 -9.64 23.66
C LEU A 717 -7.31 -8.69 24.46
N SER A 718 -8.24 -8.00 23.79
CA SER A 718 -9.19 -7.06 24.42
C SER A 718 -10.15 -7.70 25.44
N CYS A 719 -10.25 -9.03 25.44
CA CYS A 719 -11.06 -9.82 26.36
C CYS A 719 -10.22 -10.70 27.30
N GLY A 720 -8.90 -10.50 27.37
CA GLY A 720 -8.00 -11.23 28.27
C GLY A 720 -7.71 -12.69 27.90
N ILE A 721 -8.21 -13.18 26.77
CA ILE A 721 -8.07 -14.58 26.38
C ILE A 721 -6.65 -14.87 25.88
N HIS A 722 -6.02 -15.92 26.42
CA HIS A 722 -4.59 -16.25 26.23
C HIS A 722 -3.61 -15.08 26.50
N LEU A 723 -4.05 -14.02 27.19
CA LEU A 723 -3.32 -12.77 27.35
C LEU A 723 -1.90 -12.98 27.88
N GLN A 724 -1.76 -13.68 29.01
CA GLN A 724 -0.46 -14.02 29.62
C GLN A 724 0.48 -14.79 28.67
N ARG A 725 -0.06 -15.68 27.82
CA ARG A 725 0.74 -16.47 26.86
C ARG A 725 1.25 -15.61 25.71
N LEU A 726 0.39 -14.78 25.12
CA LEU A 726 0.78 -13.88 24.03
C LEU A 726 1.77 -12.80 24.48
N ILE A 727 1.61 -12.29 25.70
CA ILE A 727 2.48 -11.27 26.32
C ILE A 727 3.93 -11.73 26.50
N GLN A 728 4.15 -13.05 26.65
CA GLN A 728 5.47 -13.63 26.87
C GLN A 728 6.13 -14.15 25.57
N GLU A 729 5.36 -14.24 24.48
CA GLU A 729 5.76 -14.85 23.21
C GLU A 729 6.59 -13.88 22.35
N LYS A 730 7.92 -13.90 22.50
CA LYS A 730 8.84 -12.99 21.78
C LYS A 730 8.71 -13.08 20.26
N ASP A 731 8.41 -14.25 19.72
CA ASP A 731 8.18 -14.49 18.28
C ASP A 731 6.89 -13.80 17.77
N PHE A 732 5.88 -13.65 18.64
CA PHE A 732 4.67 -12.90 18.32
C PHE A 732 4.99 -11.42 18.19
N VAL A 733 5.62 -10.82 19.21
CA VAL A 733 6.02 -9.40 19.21
C VAL A 733 6.90 -9.08 17.99
N SER A 734 7.92 -9.91 17.74
CA SER A 734 8.83 -9.75 16.59
C SER A 734 8.10 -9.86 15.24
N THR A 735 7.08 -10.74 15.15
CA THR A 735 6.23 -10.85 13.96
C THR A 735 5.33 -9.64 13.77
N ILE A 736 4.75 -9.09 14.84
CA ILE A 736 3.92 -7.88 14.77
C ILE A 736 4.76 -6.66 14.35
N ILE A 737 5.98 -6.51 14.89
CA ILE A 737 6.87 -5.40 14.52
C ILE A 737 7.30 -5.49 13.04
N ARG A 738 7.60 -6.68 12.54
CA ARG A 738 7.87 -6.90 11.10
C ARG A 738 6.68 -6.53 10.19
N LEU A 739 5.43 -6.59 10.68
CA LEU A 739 4.27 -6.14 9.91
C LEU A 739 4.17 -4.59 9.81
N LEU A 740 4.98 -3.85 10.57
CA LEU A 740 5.14 -2.40 10.41
C LEU A 740 5.90 -2.04 9.12
N ASP A 741 6.53 -2.98 8.41
CA ASP A 741 7.03 -2.74 7.05
C ASP A 741 5.93 -2.83 5.96
N SER A 742 4.70 -3.23 6.33
CA SER A 742 3.62 -3.37 5.36
C SER A 742 3.24 -2.04 4.68
N PRO A 743 3.03 -2.00 3.35
CA PRO A 743 2.56 -0.79 2.68
C PRO A 743 1.15 -0.37 3.13
N SER A 744 0.32 -1.31 3.59
CA SER A 744 -1.05 -1.03 4.06
C SER A 744 -1.07 -0.29 5.39
N THR A 745 -1.62 0.93 5.38
CA THR A 745 -1.90 1.75 6.58
C THR A 745 -2.69 0.97 7.63
N SER A 746 -3.72 0.24 7.22
CA SER A 746 -4.58 -0.56 8.13
C SER A 746 -3.82 -1.69 8.82
N ILE A 747 -2.88 -2.35 8.13
CA ILE A 747 -2.02 -3.39 8.74
C ILE A 747 -1.11 -2.77 9.81
N ARG A 748 -0.48 -1.63 9.51
CA ARG A 748 0.40 -0.95 10.47
C ARG A 748 -0.36 -0.42 11.68
N ALA A 749 -1.51 0.22 11.47
CA ALA A 749 -2.37 0.72 12.55
C ALA A 749 -2.81 -0.40 13.52
N LYS A 750 -3.20 -1.57 12.99
CA LYS A 750 -3.56 -2.73 13.81
C LYS A 750 -2.36 -3.38 14.50
N ALA A 751 -1.20 -3.40 13.86
CA ALA A 751 0.03 -3.85 14.50
C ALA A 751 0.42 -2.94 15.69
N PHE A 752 0.31 -1.61 15.54
CA PHE A 752 0.50 -0.67 16.66
C PHE A 752 -0.53 -0.89 17.79
N LEU A 753 -1.80 -1.15 17.47
CA LEU A 753 -2.85 -1.44 18.47
C LEU A 753 -2.60 -2.75 19.24
N ILE A 754 -2.10 -3.81 18.58
CA ILE A 754 -1.67 -5.05 19.25
C ILE A 754 -0.46 -4.80 20.15
N LEU A 755 0.52 -4.02 19.68
CA LEU A 755 1.67 -3.67 20.51
C LEU A 755 1.23 -2.88 21.75
N LEU A 756 0.29 -1.94 21.63
CA LEU A 756 -0.28 -1.25 22.79
C LEU A 756 -0.93 -2.23 23.79
N TYR A 757 -1.75 -3.17 23.33
CA TYR A 757 -2.33 -4.22 24.20
C TYR A 757 -1.27 -5.08 24.92
N ILE A 758 -0.12 -5.35 24.28
CA ILE A 758 0.98 -6.11 24.91
C ILE A 758 1.74 -5.23 25.93
N LEU A 759 2.03 -3.98 25.56
CA LEU A 759 2.86 -3.04 26.32
C LEU A 759 2.15 -2.47 27.56
N ILE A 760 0.81 -2.47 27.61
CA ILE A 760 0.03 -2.17 28.82
C ILE A 760 0.27 -3.23 29.92
N HIS A 761 0.61 -4.46 29.54
CA HIS A 761 0.72 -5.58 30.48
C HIS A 761 2.14 -6.15 30.65
N ASN A 762 3.12 -5.75 29.82
CA ASN A 762 4.53 -6.16 29.99
C ASN A 762 5.55 -5.14 29.47
N ARG A 763 6.31 -4.54 30.40
CA ARG A 763 7.41 -3.60 30.14
C ARG A 763 8.59 -4.22 29.41
N GLU A 764 8.89 -5.50 29.61
CA GLU A 764 10.04 -6.16 28.95
C GLU A 764 9.87 -6.20 27.42
N MET A 765 8.62 -6.21 26.93
CA MET A 765 8.35 -6.16 25.49
C MET A 765 8.54 -4.76 24.90
N LEU A 766 8.64 -3.70 25.73
CA LEU A 766 9.06 -2.37 25.27
C LEU A 766 10.55 -2.36 24.92
N LEU A 767 11.39 -3.02 25.74
CA LEU A 767 12.82 -3.19 25.45
C LEU A 767 13.02 -3.94 24.13
N LEU A 768 12.36 -5.10 23.98
CA LEU A 768 12.38 -5.88 22.73
C LEU A 768 11.86 -5.04 21.55
N GLY A 769 10.82 -4.24 21.75
CA GLY A 769 10.28 -3.33 20.75
C GLY A 769 11.28 -2.29 20.28
N CYS A 770 11.93 -1.59 21.22
CA CYS A 770 12.94 -0.58 20.92
C CYS A 770 14.14 -1.18 20.17
N GLN A 771 14.66 -2.32 20.64
CA GLN A 771 15.72 -3.08 19.96
C GLN A 771 15.31 -3.52 18.54
N ALA A 772 14.04 -3.90 18.34
CA ALA A 772 13.47 -4.24 17.04
C ALA A 772 13.01 -3.02 16.21
N ARG A 773 13.53 -1.81 16.50
CA ARG A 773 13.29 -0.55 15.74
C ARG A 773 11.86 0.01 15.82
N LEU A 774 11.06 -0.37 16.83
CA LEU A 774 9.68 0.13 17.01
C LEU A 774 9.60 1.66 16.96
N VAL A 775 10.50 2.35 17.65
CA VAL A 775 10.52 3.82 17.71
C VAL A 775 10.67 4.45 16.32
N MET A 776 11.55 3.91 15.46
CA MET A 776 11.72 4.36 14.07
C MET A 776 10.43 4.18 13.25
N TYR A 777 9.65 3.11 13.49
CA TYR A 777 8.37 2.93 12.81
C TYR A 777 7.31 3.94 13.27
N ILE A 778 7.28 4.26 14.58
CA ILE A 778 6.43 5.30 15.16
C ILE A 778 6.76 6.66 14.52
N GLU A 779 8.04 7.05 14.45
CA GLU A 779 8.46 8.29 13.78
C GLU A 779 8.08 8.34 12.30
N ARG A 780 8.34 7.25 11.57
CA ARG A 780 8.10 7.15 10.13
C ARG A 780 6.63 7.34 9.76
N ASP A 781 5.70 6.88 10.59
CA ASP A 781 4.27 7.06 10.34
C ASP A 781 3.65 8.27 11.05
N SER A 782 4.16 8.69 12.21
CA SER A 782 3.77 9.95 12.88
C SER A 782 4.04 11.18 12.00
N ARG A 783 5.17 11.21 11.28
CA ARG A 783 5.43 12.27 10.27
C ARG A 783 4.33 12.35 9.19
N LYS A 784 3.67 11.23 8.87
CA LYS A 784 2.62 11.13 7.83
C LYS A 784 1.21 11.45 8.35
N THR A 785 0.98 11.46 9.66
CA THR A 785 -0.31 11.84 10.25
C THR A 785 -0.42 13.34 10.56
N THR A 786 0.66 14.11 10.34
CA THR A 786 0.60 15.58 10.38
C THR A 786 -0.40 16.12 9.33
N PRO A 787 -1.17 17.18 9.64
CA PRO A 787 -2.42 17.50 8.92
C PRO A 787 -2.20 18.13 7.53
N GLY A 788 -1.91 17.29 6.53
CA GLY A 788 -2.06 17.58 5.11
C GLY A 788 -3.44 17.18 4.58
N LYS A 789 -4.16 18.12 3.96
CA LYS A 789 -5.49 17.87 3.37
C LYS A 789 -5.42 16.87 2.21
N GLU A 790 -6.24 15.81 2.24
CA GLU A 790 -6.74 14.94 1.14
C GLU A 790 -6.91 13.45 1.54
N GLN A 791 -6.39 12.98 2.67
CA GLN A 791 -6.60 11.60 3.16
C GLN A 791 -6.86 11.56 4.66
N GLU A 792 -8.11 11.79 5.05
CA GLU A 792 -8.50 11.89 6.47
C GLU A 792 -8.72 10.49 7.08
N SER A 793 -9.80 9.77 6.77
CA SER A 793 -10.23 8.58 7.54
C SER A 793 -9.18 7.45 7.73
N SER A 794 -8.43 7.06 6.70
CA SER A 794 -7.41 5.99 6.86
C SER A 794 -6.15 6.44 7.60
N ASN A 795 -5.82 7.74 7.59
CA ASN A 795 -4.69 8.27 8.35
C ASN A 795 -5.12 8.66 9.76
N GLU A 796 -6.39 9.05 9.96
CA GLU A 796 -7.02 9.22 11.26
C GLU A 796 -6.97 7.92 12.08
N TYR A 797 -7.36 6.78 11.49
CA TYR A 797 -7.25 5.47 12.18
C TYR A 797 -5.80 5.15 12.57
N LEU A 798 -4.84 5.42 11.69
CA LEU A 798 -3.42 5.23 11.98
C LEU A 798 -2.91 6.20 13.06
N SER A 799 -3.37 7.45 13.05
CA SER A 799 -3.06 8.45 14.08
C SER A 799 -3.63 8.01 15.41
N ARG A 800 -4.93 7.74 15.53
CA ARG A 800 -5.55 7.28 16.79
C ARG A 800 -4.81 6.09 17.41
N CYS A 801 -4.40 5.09 16.61
CA CYS A 801 -3.59 3.97 17.12
C CYS A 801 -2.17 4.38 17.54
N LEU A 802 -1.51 5.30 16.82
CA LEU A 802 -0.19 5.84 17.17
C LEU A 802 -0.23 6.74 18.39
N ASP A 803 -1.20 7.65 18.49
CA ASP A 803 -1.34 8.66 19.53
C ASP A 803 -1.56 8.00 20.90
N LEU A 804 -2.38 6.94 20.96
CA LEU A 804 -2.54 6.11 22.16
C LEU A 804 -1.27 5.33 22.53
N LEU A 805 -0.54 4.80 21.53
CA LEU A 805 0.72 4.09 21.76
C LEU A 805 1.84 5.02 22.26
N ILE A 806 1.94 6.22 21.68
CA ILE A 806 2.87 7.27 22.10
C ILE A 806 2.54 7.71 23.52
N HIS A 807 1.26 7.98 23.83
CA HIS A 807 0.81 8.37 25.16
C HIS A 807 1.19 7.31 26.22
N HIS A 808 0.91 6.03 25.96
CA HIS A 808 1.26 4.94 26.88
C HIS A 808 2.78 4.83 27.11
N ILE A 809 3.59 4.91 26.05
CA ILE A 809 5.05 4.83 26.17
C ILE A 809 5.64 6.01 26.95
N VAL A 810 5.11 7.23 26.78
CA VAL A 810 5.49 8.41 27.58
C VAL A 810 5.11 8.22 29.06
N GLN A 811 3.94 7.62 29.35
CA GLN A 811 3.46 7.40 30.72
C GLN A 811 4.19 6.26 31.47
N GLU A 812 4.74 5.26 30.76
CA GLU A 812 5.52 4.18 31.39
C GLU A 812 6.99 4.57 31.68
N LEU A 813 7.57 5.54 30.96
CA LEU A 813 8.99 5.89 31.14
C LEU A 813 9.35 6.39 32.56
N PRO A 814 8.57 7.28 33.23
CA PRO A 814 8.84 7.64 34.63
C PRO A 814 8.81 6.44 35.57
N ARG A 815 7.98 5.42 35.27
CA ARG A 815 7.88 4.18 36.05
C ARG A 815 9.13 3.32 35.87
N ILE A 816 9.65 3.22 34.65
CA ILE A 816 10.91 2.52 34.33
C ILE A 816 12.11 3.20 35.02
N LEU A 817 12.18 4.53 35.00
CA LEU A 817 13.22 5.29 35.72
C LEU A 817 13.11 5.09 37.24
N GLY A 818 11.90 5.09 37.79
CA GLY A 818 11.65 4.77 39.19
C GLY A 818 12.06 3.35 39.58
N ASP A 819 11.78 2.34 38.74
CA ASP A 819 12.20 0.96 38.96
C ASP A 819 13.75 0.83 38.97
N ILE A 820 14.45 1.53 38.05
CA ILE A 820 15.92 1.61 38.00
C ILE A 820 16.48 2.31 39.25
N LEU A 821 15.96 3.47 39.62
CA LEU A 821 16.40 4.23 40.79
C LEU A 821 16.21 3.45 42.09
N ASN A 822 15.05 2.80 42.28
CA ASN A 822 14.80 1.94 43.43
C ASN A 822 15.78 0.75 43.50
N ALA A 823 16.19 0.18 42.36
CA ALA A 823 17.17 -0.90 42.32
C ALA A 823 18.58 -0.42 42.71
N LEU A 824 18.99 0.77 42.26
CA LEU A 824 20.29 1.38 42.58
C LEU A 824 20.36 1.88 44.03
N ALA A 825 19.33 2.59 44.51
CA ALA A 825 19.24 3.07 45.88
C ALA A 825 19.33 1.93 46.91
N ASN A 826 18.72 0.76 46.61
CA ASN A 826 18.81 -0.43 47.45
C ASN A 826 20.24 -0.96 47.65
N VAL A 827 21.17 -0.70 46.73
CA VAL A 827 22.57 -1.16 46.79
C VAL A 827 23.60 -0.07 47.08
N SER A 828 23.19 1.19 47.17
CA SER A 828 24.08 2.34 47.39
C SER A 828 24.99 2.13 48.62
N GLY A 829 26.28 2.33 48.44
CA GLY A 829 27.32 2.12 49.47
C GLY A 829 27.62 0.67 49.82
N ARG A 830 27.16 -0.32 49.03
CA ARG A 830 27.40 -1.76 49.26
C ARG A 830 28.36 -2.35 48.24
N LYS A 831 29.39 -3.06 48.73
CA LYS A 831 30.32 -3.82 47.89
C LYS A 831 29.83 -5.25 47.56
N HIS A 832 28.81 -5.74 48.27
CA HIS A 832 28.22 -7.07 48.05
C HIS A 832 26.68 -7.00 48.15
N PRO A 833 25.96 -6.81 47.03
CA PRO A 833 24.50 -6.87 46.98
C PRO A 833 23.96 -8.25 47.40
N SER A 834 22.79 -8.28 48.06
CA SER A 834 22.15 -9.57 48.39
C SER A 834 21.59 -10.26 47.14
N THR A 835 21.27 -11.55 47.21
CA THR A 835 20.68 -12.31 46.08
C THR A 835 19.37 -11.71 45.57
N VAL A 836 18.56 -11.10 46.46
CA VAL A 836 17.33 -10.38 46.09
C VAL A 836 17.66 -9.09 45.34
N GLN A 837 18.65 -8.33 45.82
CA GLN A 837 19.09 -7.07 45.21
C GLN A 837 19.75 -7.32 43.84
N ALA A 838 20.60 -8.33 43.74
CA ALA A 838 21.20 -8.76 42.48
C ALA A 838 20.14 -9.22 41.45
N LYS A 839 19.05 -9.85 41.90
CA LYS A 839 17.92 -10.17 41.03
C LYS A 839 17.18 -8.92 40.56
N GLN A 840 16.98 -7.92 41.43
CA GLN A 840 16.36 -6.65 41.06
C GLN A 840 17.21 -5.89 40.02
N LEU A 841 18.52 -5.75 40.24
CA LEU A 841 19.44 -5.10 39.29
C LEU A 841 19.40 -5.77 37.90
N LYS A 842 19.37 -7.11 37.84
CA LYS A 842 19.27 -7.87 36.57
C LYS A 842 17.95 -7.70 35.82
N LEU A 843 16.90 -7.21 36.48
CA LEU A 843 15.61 -6.93 35.85
C LEU A 843 15.49 -5.46 35.45
N CYS A 844 15.96 -4.53 36.30
CA CYS A 844 15.76 -3.10 36.09
C CYS A 844 16.80 -2.46 35.17
N LEU A 845 18.11 -2.72 35.36
CA LEU A 845 19.16 -2.03 34.61
C LEU A 845 19.14 -2.28 33.09
N PRO A 846 18.81 -3.49 32.59
CA PRO A 846 18.65 -3.73 31.14
C PRO A 846 17.50 -2.97 30.47
N LEU A 847 16.68 -2.21 31.23
CA LEU A 847 15.65 -1.32 30.66
C LEU A 847 16.22 0.04 30.22
N MET A 848 17.45 0.40 30.60
CA MET A 848 18.07 1.68 30.25
C MET A 848 18.16 1.99 28.73
N PRO A 849 18.31 1.00 27.81
CA PRO A 849 18.18 1.25 26.36
C PRO A 849 16.85 1.88 25.94
N ILE A 850 15.76 1.65 26.68
CA ILE A 850 14.47 2.30 26.40
C ILE A 850 14.62 3.82 26.54
N VAL A 851 15.31 4.29 27.59
CA VAL A 851 15.59 5.71 27.81
C VAL A 851 16.33 6.29 26.61
N LEU A 852 17.44 5.65 26.21
CA LEU A 852 18.26 6.05 25.04
C LEU A 852 17.43 6.10 23.75
N HIS A 853 16.60 5.08 23.47
CA HIS A 853 15.76 5.02 22.28
C HIS A 853 14.65 6.08 22.26
N LEU A 854 14.11 6.49 23.42
CA LEU A 854 13.10 7.56 23.48
C LEU A 854 13.71 8.96 23.40
N VAL A 855 14.85 9.22 24.06
CA VAL A 855 15.53 10.53 23.98
C VAL A 855 16.32 10.74 22.68
N THR A 856 16.59 9.69 21.90
CA THR A 856 17.10 9.84 20.52
C THR A 856 15.97 10.20 19.53
N SER A 857 14.71 9.91 19.83
CA SER A 857 13.58 10.12 18.93
C SER A 857 13.07 11.57 18.90
N GLN A 858 12.77 12.08 17.72
CA GLN A 858 12.13 13.38 17.51
C GLN A 858 10.66 13.43 17.98
N VAL A 859 9.96 12.29 18.02
CA VAL A 859 8.57 12.20 18.49
C VAL A 859 8.52 12.14 20.02
N PHE A 860 9.39 11.35 20.64
CA PHE A 860 9.36 11.14 22.09
C PHE A 860 10.15 12.18 22.88
N ARG A 861 11.38 12.57 22.46
CA ARG A 861 12.25 13.52 23.18
C ARG A 861 11.52 14.77 23.74
N PRO A 862 10.72 15.54 22.96
CA PRO A 862 10.04 16.74 23.48
C PRO A 862 8.88 16.44 24.45
N GLN A 863 8.45 15.19 24.57
CA GLN A 863 7.41 14.74 25.51
C GLN A 863 7.99 14.08 26.77
N VAL A 864 9.23 13.58 26.72
CA VAL A 864 9.86 12.83 27.82
C VAL A 864 10.93 13.61 28.59
N VAL A 865 11.62 14.58 27.97
CA VAL A 865 12.66 15.38 28.64
C VAL A 865 11.99 16.52 29.43
N THR A 866 11.49 16.17 30.62
CA THR A 866 10.91 17.08 31.62
C THR A 866 11.90 17.37 32.76
N GLU A 867 11.55 18.28 33.66
CA GLU A 867 12.31 18.56 34.88
C GLU A 867 12.45 17.32 35.78
N GLU A 868 11.34 16.60 36.02
CA GLU A 868 11.31 15.35 36.79
C GLU A 868 12.18 14.26 36.16
N PHE A 869 12.21 14.20 34.82
CA PHE A 869 13.10 13.30 34.09
C PHE A 869 14.57 13.68 34.33
N LEU A 870 14.93 14.96 34.20
CA LEU A 870 16.32 15.43 34.37
C LEU A 870 16.83 15.24 35.80
N PHE A 871 16.00 15.51 36.81
CA PHE A 871 16.28 15.20 38.22
C PHE A 871 16.52 13.70 38.45
N SER A 872 15.59 12.86 37.97
CA SER A 872 15.68 11.40 38.08
C SER A 872 16.94 10.86 37.38
N TYR A 873 17.26 11.43 36.22
CA TYR A 873 18.42 11.07 35.40
C TYR A 873 19.75 11.50 36.05
N GLY A 874 19.82 12.70 36.63
CA GLY A 874 20.95 13.16 37.43
C GLY A 874 21.21 12.27 38.66
N THR A 875 20.14 11.77 39.28
CA THR A 875 20.24 10.79 40.38
C THR A 875 20.84 9.45 39.90
N ILE A 876 20.52 8.98 38.69
CA ILE A 876 21.18 7.82 38.07
C ILE A 876 22.67 8.08 37.85
N LEU A 877 23.05 9.26 37.34
CA LEU A 877 24.46 9.63 37.19
C LEU A 877 25.21 9.68 38.54
N SER A 878 24.55 10.14 39.61
CA SER A 878 25.12 10.12 40.97
C SER A 878 25.33 8.69 41.50
N HIS A 879 24.51 7.71 41.10
CA HIS A 879 24.79 6.31 41.38
C HIS A 879 25.95 5.76 40.55
N ILE A 880 26.09 6.16 39.29
CA ILE A 880 27.24 5.79 38.44
C ILE A 880 28.55 6.31 39.03
N LYS A 881 28.58 7.56 39.53
CA LYS A 881 29.71 8.09 40.31
C LYS A 881 30.11 7.20 41.50
N SER A 882 29.13 6.69 42.26
CA SER A 882 29.38 5.80 43.40
C SER A 882 29.84 4.39 42.99
N VAL A 883 29.60 3.99 41.74
CA VAL A 883 30.15 2.76 41.15
C VAL A 883 31.61 2.98 40.71
N ASP A 884 31.89 4.08 40.01
CA ASP A 884 33.23 4.48 39.57
C ASP A 884 34.20 4.69 40.75
N SER A 885 33.75 5.32 41.84
CA SER A 885 34.54 5.49 43.07
C SER A 885 34.74 4.20 43.87
N GLY A 886 34.09 3.09 43.49
CA GLY A 886 34.18 1.81 44.19
C GLY A 886 33.53 1.78 45.58
N GLU A 887 32.69 2.75 45.92
CA GLU A 887 31.80 2.74 47.10
C GLU A 887 30.73 1.64 46.95
N THR A 888 30.11 1.58 45.77
CA THR A 888 29.03 0.67 45.40
C THR A 888 29.53 -0.31 44.34
N ASN A 889 29.45 -1.62 44.57
CA ASN A 889 29.80 -2.60 43.54
C ASN A 889 28.55 -3.29 42.99
N ILE A 890 28.29 -3.11 41.69
CA ILE A 890 27.23 -3.81 40.95
C ILE A 890 27.76 -4.97 40.09
N ASP A 891 29.05 -5.01 39.76
CA ASP A 891 29.66 -6.03 38.89
C ASP A 891 29.53 -7.43 39.49
N GLY A 892 29.73 -7.57 40.80
CA GLY A 892 29.52 -8.82 41.54
C GLY A 892 28.07 -9.31 41.54
N ALA A 893 27.11 -8.44 41.20
CA ALA A 893 25.72 -8.81 41.00
C ALA A 893 25.42 -9.13 39.53
N ILE A 894 25.70 -8.21 38.60
CA ILE A 894 25.23 -8.27 37.20
C ILE A 894 26.29 -8.77 36.19
N GLY A 895 27.57 -8.70 36.53
CA GLY A 895 28.71 -8.95 35.64
C GLY A 895 29.26 -7.67 35.01
N LEU A 896 30.59 -7.54 34.94
CA LEU A 896 31.31 -6.33 34.51
C LEU A 896 30.82 -5.76 33.17
N MET A 897 30.63 -6.61 32.15
CA MET A 897 30.12 -6.17 30.84
C MET A 897 28.76 -5.45 30.94
N ALA A 898 27.89 -5.88 31.87
CA ALA A 898 26.54 -5.33 32.00
C ALA A 898 26.51 -4.02 32.82
N SER A 899 27.50 -3.80 33.71
CA SER A 899 27.69 -2.49 34.36
C SER A 899 28.34 -1.49 33.41
N GLU A 900 29.37 -1.90 32.66
CA GLU A 900 29.98 -1.10 31.59
C GLU A 900 28.94 -0.69 30.52
N GLU A 901 28.11 -1.64 30.05
CA GLU A 901 27.05 -1.36 29.08
C GLU A 901 26.01 -0.39 29.66
N PHE A 902 25.54 -0.59 30.90
CA PHE A 902 24.61 0.31 31.57
C PHE A 902 25.15 1.74 31.68
N ILE A 903 26.42 1.91 32.06
CA ILE A 903 27.07 3.23 32.16
C ILE A 903 27.18 3.87 30.78
N LYS A 904 27.60 3.11 29.76
CA LYS A 904 27.76 3.57 28.37
C LYS A 904 26.44 3.98 27.73
N ILE A 905 25.38 3.18 27.90
CA ILE A 905 24.01 3.51 27.47
C ILE A 905 23.53 4.78 28.17
N THR A 906 23.80 4.91 29.47
CA THR A 906 23.42 6.10 30.24
C THR A 906 24.09 7.34 29.65
N LEU A 907 25.42 7.42 29.61
CA LEU A 907 26.14 8.59 29.09
C LEU A 907 25.73 8.94 27.64
N SER A 908 25.52 7.93 26.79
CA SER A 908 25.01 8.11 25.41
C SER A 908 23.61 8.72 25.35
N ALA A 909 22.75 8.43 26.35
CA ALA A 909 21.42 9.03 26.43
C ALA A 909 21.47 10.52 26.77
N PHE A 910 22.47 10.99 27.54
CA PHE A 910 22.65 12.42 27.76
C PHE A 910 23.18 13.13 26.51
N GLU A 911 24.10 12.51 25.76
CA GLU A 911 24.56 13.05 24.46
C GLU A 911 23.38 13.34 23.52
N ALA A 912 22.44 12.40 23.42
CA ALA A 912 21.23 12.52 22.60
C ALA A 912 20.23 13.59 23.07
N ILE A 913 20.40 14.12 24.29
CA ILE A 913 19.64 15.27 24.83
C ILE A 913 20.39 16.59 24.54
N ILE A 914 21.71 16.64 24.78
CA ILE A 914 22.55 17.84 24.50
C ILE A 914 22.42 18.31 23.05
N GLN A 915 22.31 17.35 22.11
CA GLN A 915 22.09 17.62 20.67
C GLN A 915 20.82 18.45 20.36
N TYR A 916 19.93 18.67 21.33
CA TYR A 916 18.67 19.42 21.17
C TYR A 916 18.53 20.52 22.25
N PRO A 917 19.31 21.61 22.13
CA PRO A 917 19.53 22.60 23.20
C PRO A 917 18.30 23.20 23.86
N ILE A 918 17.24 23.39 23.07
CA ILE A 918 16.01 24.11 23.44
C ILE A 918 15.31 23.44 24.64
N LEU A 919 15.48 22.13 24.82
CA LEU A 919 14.88 21.38 25.92
C LEU A 919 15.62 21.63 27.25
N LEU A 920 16.95 21.76 27.21
CA LEU A 920 17.77 22.06 28.40
C LEU A 920 17.65 23.53 28.82
N LYS A 921 17.41 24.46 27.89
CA LYS A 921 17.22 25.91 28.20
C LYS A 921 16.04 26.20 29.15
N ASN A 922 15.09 25.28 29.28
CA ASN A 922 13.95 25.45 30.20
C ASN A 922 14.24 25.00 31.64
N TYR A 923 15.28 24.18 31.87
CA TYR A 923 15.53 23.44 33.11
C TYR A 923 16.99 23.59 33.61
N CYS A 924 17.60 24.76 33.38
CA CYS A 924 19.04 24.95 33.54
C CYS A 924 19.55 24.77 34.99
N SER A 925 18.77 25.17 36.00
CA SER A 925 19.05 24.90 37.41
C SER A 925 19.17 23.40 37.67
N THR A 926 18.16 22.63 37.27
CA THR A 926 18.13 21.16 37.41
C THR A 926 19.33 20.47 36.75
N VAL A 927 19.84 21.00 35.65
CA VAL A 927 21.06 20.52 34.98
C VAL A 927 22.32 20.83 35.80
N VAL A 928 22.46 22.07 36.30
CA VAL A 928 23.61 22.50 37.13
C VAL A 928 23.63 21.77 38.47
N ASP A 929 22.48 21.60 39.12
CA ASP A 929 22.38 21.05 40.47
C ASP A 929 22.51 19.51 40.49
N TYR A 930 21.99 18.80 39.48
CA TYR A 930 21.88 17.34 39.50
C TYR A 930 22.66 16.59 38.40
N ILE A 931 23.06 17.24 37.30
CA ILE A 931 23.70 16.56 36.16
C ILE A 931 25.20 16.92 36.02
N LEU A 932 25.57 18.19 36.17
CA LEU A 932 26.98 18.59 36.10
C LEU A 932 27.88 17.98 37.21
N PRO A 933 27.47 17.90 38.49
CA PRO A 933 28.37 17.43 39.56
C PRO A 933 28.76 15.95 39.43
N PRO A 934 27.86 15.02 39.03
CA PRO A 934 28.25 13.66 38.65
C PRO A 934 29.19 13.62 37.43
N LEU A 935 28.92 14.40 36.37
CA LEU A 935 29.77 14.39 35.16
C LEU A 935 31.18 14.92 35.43
N ILE A 936 31.32 16.00 36.20
CA ILE A 936 32.63 16.54 36.65
C ILE A 936 33.40 15.48 37.45
N SER A 937 32.71 14.71 38.31
CA SER A 937 33.36 13.62 39.05
C SER A 937 33.84 12.49 38.12
N LEU A 938 33.13 12.19 37.03
CA LEU A 938 33.51 11.14 36.08
C LEU A 938 34.65 11.57 35.13
N VAL A 939 34.97 12.87 35.04
CA VAL A 939 36.23 13.34 34.42
C VAL A 939 37.47 12.88 35.23
N GLN A 940 37.29 12.50 36.50
CA GLN A 940 38.34 11.94 37.36
C GLN A 940 38.36 10.40 37.39
N SER A 941 37.53 9.74 36.57
CA SER A 941 37.45 8.28 36.48
C SER A 941 38.79 7.66 36.02
N GLN A 942 39.12 6.50 36.58
CA GLN A 942 40.23 5.66 36.10
C GLN A 942 39.92 4.99 34.74
N ASN A 943 38.65 4.97 34.33
CA ASN A 943 38.25 4.46 33.02
C ASN A 943 38.38 5.56 31.96
N VAL A 944 39.34 5.38 31.05
CA VAL A 944 39.65 6.33 29.96
C VAL A 944 38.43 6.60 29.07
N GLU A 945 37.56 5.62 28.81
CA GLU A 945 36.33 5.84 28.04
C GLU A 945 35.37 6.77 28.78
N TRP A 946 35.08 6.49 30.07
CA TRP A 946 34.11 7.28 30.85
C TRP A 946 34.59 8.70 31.09
N ARG A 947 35.90 8.88 31.33
CA ARG A 947 36.56 10.19 31.46
C ARG A 947 36.46 11.02 30.18
N LEU A 948 36.84 10.45 29.04
CA LEU A 948 36.75 11.12 27.73
C LEU A 948 35.31 11.49 27.39
N PHE A 949 34.37 10.56 27.59
CA PHE A 949 32.96 10.79 27.29
C PHE A 949 32.36 11.87 28.20
N SER A 950 32.67 11.84 29.50
CA SER A 950 32.17 12.84 30.48
C SER A 950 32.77 14.22 30.24
N LEU A 951 34.05 14.33 29.90
CA LEU A 951 34.68 15.61 29.54
C LEU A 951 34.05 16.21 28.28
N ARG A 952 33.76 15.38 27.26
CA ARG A 952 33.02 15.82 26.08
C ARG A 952 31.63 16.33 26.43
N LEU A 953 30.82 15.54 27.15
CA LEU A 953 29.48 15.92 27.60
C LEU A 953 29.50 17.23 28.41
N LEU A 954 30.48 17.38 29.30
CA LEU A 954 30.67 18.59 30.10
C LEU A 954 31.03 19.81 29.23
N SER A 955 31.92 19.66 28.25
CA SER A 955 32.28 20.74 27.32
C SER A 955 31.10 21.22 26.47
N GLU A 956 30.27 20.28 25.98
CA GLU A 956 29.11 20.60 25.16
C GLU A 956 27.96 21.17 26.01
N THR A 957 27.69 20.63 27.20
CA THR A 957 26.65 21.13 28.11
C THR A 957 26.99 22.50 28.69
N THR A 958 28.24 22.72 29.12
CA THR A 958 28.63 24.01 29.70
C THR A 958 28.58 25.10 28.64
N SER A 959 29.15 24.86 27.45
CA SER A 959 29.03 25.78 26.31
C SER A 959 27.56 26.08 25.95
N LEU A 960 26.63 25.15 26.19
CA LEU A 960 25.20 25.35 25.99
C LEU A 960 24.55 26.27 27.03
N LEU A 961 24.87 26.05 28.31
CA LEU A 961 24.35 26.83 29.44
C LEU A 961 24.87 28.27 29.39
N VAL A 962 26.11 28.42 28.95
CA VAL A 962 26.86 29.67 28.87
C VAL A 962 26.49 30.53 27.66
N ASN A 963 26.21 29.94 26.48
CA ASN A 963 25.83 30.70 25.27
C ASN A 963 24.35 31.13 25.25
N GLN A 964 23.76 31.49 26.40
CA GLN A 964 22.35 31.87 26.47
C GLN A 964 22.14 33.39 26.35
N GLU A 965 21.64 33.83 25.20
CA GLU A 965 21.06 35.17 25.08
C GLU A 965 19.95 35.38 26.15
N VAL A 966 20.09 36.49 26.88
CA VAL A 966 19.31 36.83 28.07
C VAL A 966 17.97 37.47 27.68
N GLY A 967 16.87 36.82 28.03
CA GLY A 967 15.55 37.46 28.07
C GLY A 967 15.38 38.27 29.35
N GLU A 968 14.79 39.47 29.27
CA GLU A 968 14.86 40.46 30.36
C GLU A 968 14.17 40.06 31.68
N ASP A 969 13.26 39.08 31.64
CA ASP A 969 12.32 38.73 32.72
C ASP A 969 12.87 37.80 33.83
N LYS A 970 14.13 37.37 33.79
CA LYS A 970 14.72 36.40 34.76
C LYS A 970 15.99 36.87 35.49
N LYS A 971 16.03 38.11 35.97
CA LYS A 971 17.26 38.70 36.55
C LYS A 971 17.65 38.21 37.95
N GLU A 972 16.72 37.83 38.82
CA GLU A 972 17.05 37.43 40.20
C GLU A 972 17.57 35.97 40.31
N ALA A 973 16.91 35.02 39.65
CA ALA A 973 17.31 33.60 39.69
C ALA A 973 18.63 33.29 38.96
N ASN A 974 19.15 34.22 38.14
CA ASN A 974 20.39 34.03 37.38
C ASN A 974 21.66 34.16 38.25
N VAL A 975 21.60 34.89 39.37
CA VAL A 975 22.79 35.19 40.19
C VAL A 975 23.31 33.92 40.88
N ASP A 976 22.42 33.11 41.47
CA ASP A 976 22.78 31.82 42.07
C ASP A 976 23.18 30.79 41.00
N PHE A 977 22.59 30.86 39.81
CA PHE A 977 22.92 29.98 38.68
C PHE A 977 24.36 30.18 38.19
N ASP A 978 24.75 31.43 37.89
CA ASP A 978 26.13 31.75 37.50
C ASP A 978 27.10 31.44 38.66
N SER A 979 26.73 31.77 39.90
CA SER A 979 27.51 31.43 41.10
C SER A 979 27.82 29.94 41.21
N ASN A 980 26.80 29.08 41.14
CA ASN A 980 26.97 27.63 41.31
C ASN A 980 27.77 27.01 40.15
N LEU A 981 27.53 27.45 38.91
CA LEU A 981 28.26 26.97 37.74
C LEU A 981 29.75 27.38 37.79
N LEU A 982 30.03 28.63 38.14
CA LEU A 982 31.41 29.13 38.27
C LEU A 982 32.15 28.45 39.44
N ALA A 983 31.50 28.23 40.58
CA ALA A 983 32.07 27.52 41.72
C ALA A 983 32.42 26.06 41.37
N LEU A 984 31.48 25.31 40.78
CA LEU A 984 31.71 23.91 40.37
C LEU A 984 32.92 23.74 39.45
N ILE A 985 33.15 24.70 38.54
CA ILE A 985 34.23 24.59 37.57
C ILE A 985 35.55 25.16 38.12
N ARG A 986 35.52 26.29 38.85
CA ARG A 986 36.71 26.87 39.50
C ARG A 986 37.27 25.94 40.58
N ASP A 987 36.41 25.39 41.44
CA ASP A 987 36.85 24.72 42.67
C ASP A 987 37.15 23.21 42.47
N VAL A 988 36.67 22.60 41.37
CA VAL A 988 36.83 21.15 41.10
C VAL A 988 37.57 20.85 39.80
N LEU A 989 37.35 21.61 38.73
CA LEU A 989 37.88 21.29 37.40
C LEU A 989 39.18 22.06 37.07
N LEU A 990 39.22 23.36 37.39
CA LEU A 990 40.37 24.23 37.14
C LEU A 990 41.70 23.67 37.71
N PRO A 991 41.75 23.15 38.97
CA PRO A 991 42.98 22.64 39.57
C PRO A 991 43.57 21.39 38.89
N GLN A 992 42.88 20.83 37.88
CA GLN A 992 43.33 19.64 37.16
C GLN A 992 43.49 19.87 35.65
N TYR A 993 43.28 21.09 35.14
CA TYR A 993 43.44 21.40 33.73
C TYR A 993 44.85 21.09 33.21
N GLU A 994 45.90 21.35 33.99
CA GLU A 994 47.28 21.01 33.64
C GLU A 994 47.42 19.51 33.32
N HIS A 995 46.86 18.64 34.17
CA HIS A 995 46.92 17.20 33.93
C HIS A 995 46.07 16.78 32.73
N ILE A 996 44.86 17.31 32.59
CA ILE A 996 43.95 17.01 31.47
C ILE A 996 44.54 17.46 30.11
N LEU A 997 45.33 18.54 30.09
CA LEU A 997 46.03 19.02 28.90
C LEU A 997 47.29 18.21 28.54
N THR A 998 47.83 17.41 29.48
CA THR A 998 48.95 16.47 29.20
C THR A 998 48.51 15.10 28.68
N GLU A 999 47.21 14.84 28.57
CA GLU A 999 46.65 13.59 28.05
C GLU A 999 46.78 13.48 26.52
N PRO A 1000 46.77 12.25 25.96
CA PRO A 1000 46.73 12.07 24.50
C PRO A 1000 45.41 12.57 23.88
N ASP A 1001 45.46 12.91 22.60
CA ASP A 1001 44.29 13.29 21.82
C ASP A 1001 43.17 12.23 21.87
N PRO A 1002 41.89 12.64 21.91
CA PRO A 1002 41.39 14.01 21.77
C PRO A 1002 41.09 14.72 23.11
N VAL A 1003 41.60 14.23 24.25
CA VAL A 1003 41.25 14.77 25.59
C VAL A 1003 41.56 16.27 25.75
N PRO A 1004 42.74 16.79 25.37
CA PRO A 1004 43.05 18.22 25.51
C PRO A 1004 42.12 19.13 24.68
N ALA A 1005 41.64 18.67 23.52
CA ALA A 1005 40.78 19.46 22.64
C ALA A 1005 39.41 19.77 23.28
N TYR A 1006 38.83 18.83 24.04
CA TYR A 1006 37.57 19.06 24.77
C TYR A 1006 37.77 19.98 25.98
N ALA A 1007 38.91 19.88 26.66
CA ALA A 1007 39.28 20.79 27.74
C ALA A 1007 39.47 22.22 27.22
N LEU A 1008 40.24 22.43 26.15
CA LEU A 1008 40.43 23.75 25.54
C LEU A 1008 39.11 24.37 25.07
N LYS A 1009 38.22 23.57 24.46
CA LYS A 1009 36.88 24.03 24.06
C LYS A 1009 36.05 24.53 25.26
N LEU A 1010 36.12 23.85 26.41
CA LEU A 1010 35.45 24.25 27.63
C LEU A 1010 36.05 25.55 28.22
N LEU A 1011 37.38 25.66 28.26
CA LEU A 1011 38.08 26.86 28.73
C LEU A 1011 37.74 28.12 27.90
N VAL A 1012 37.68 27.98 26.57
CA VAL A 1012 37.27 29.06 25.65
C VAL A 1012 35.85 29.53 25.96
N ALA A 1013 34.87 28.60 26.01
CA ALA A 1013 33.48 28.96 26.27
C ALA A 1013 33.29 29.74 27.59
N MET A 1014 34.06 29.40 28.63
CA MET A 1014 34.01 30.12 29.91
C MET A 1014 34.65 31.51 29.85
N THR A 1015 35.81 31.63 29.22
CA THR A 1015 36.56 32.90 29.14
C THR A 1015 35.89 33.92 28.22
N GLU A 1016 35.11 33.47 27.24
CA GLU A 1016 34.25 34.33 26.40
C GLU A 1016 33.05 34.92 27.17
N HIS A 1017 32.48 34.20 28.13
CA HIS A 1017 31.27 34.63 28.85
C HIS A 1017 31.54 35.48 30.09
N ASN A 1018 32.56 35.13 30.89
CA ASN A 1018 32.92 35.94 32.05
C ASN A 1018 34.43 36.25 32.09
N PRO A 1019 34.85 37.47 31.69
CA PRO A 1019 36.27 37.83 31.67
C PRO A 1019 36.92 37.86 33.06
N THR A 1020 36.19 37.81 34.18
CA THR A 1020 36.81 37.69 35.51
C THR A 1020 37.58 36.37 35.68
N PHE A 1021 37.24 35.32 34.92
CA PHE A 1021 37.99 34.05 34.91
C PHE A 1021 39.45 34.21 34.46
N THR A 1022 39.80 35.32 33.78
CA THR A 1022 41.19 35.64 33.43
C THR A 1022 41.98 36.30 34.58
N ARG A 1023 41.30 36.82 35.61
CA ARG A 1023 41.92 37.55 36.74
C ARG A 1023 42.24 36.69 37.96
N GLU A 1024 41.59 35.54 38.12
CA GLU A 1024 41.86 34.61 39.23
C GLU A 1024 42.95 33.56 38.89
N ASN A 1025 43.50 33.60 37.67
CA ASN A 1025 44.55 32.69 37.19
C ASN A 1025 45.98 33.29 37.24
N GLU A 1026 46.17 34.46 37.86
CA GLU A 1026 47.51 34.99 38.14
C GLU A 1026 48.16 34.20 39.30
N VAL A 1027 49.04 33.25 38.93
CA VAL A 1027 49.91 32.52 39.88
C VAL A 1027 50.76 33.53 40.66
N PRO A 1028 50.88 33.42 42.00
CA PRO A 1028 51.62 34.40 42.81
C PRO A 1028 53.09 34.48 42.39
N GLU A 1029 53.57 35.71 42.16
CA GLU A 1029 54.94 35.98 41.74
C GLU A 1029 55.98 35.56 42.80
N GLY A 1030 56.98 34.80 42.36
CA GLY A 1030 58.36 34.88 42.86
C GLY A 1030 58.65 34.52 44.33
N ILE A 1031 59.04 33.27 44.55
CA ILE A 1031 60.13 32.97 45.51
C ILE A 1031 61.38 32.71 44.66
N GLY A 1032 62.53 33.25 45.06
CA GLY A 1032 63.69 33.47 44.19
C GLY A 1032 64.77 32.39 44.15
N ASP A 1033 65.82 32.75 43.40
CA ASP A 1033 67.07 32.04 43.05
C ASP A 1033 66.95 30.82 42.09
#